data_AF-A0AA36GR05-F1
#
_entry.id   AF-A0AA36GR05-F1
#
_cell.length_a   1.000
_cell.length_b   1.000
_cell.length_c   1.000
_cell.angle_alpha   90.00
_cell.angle_beta   90.00
_cell.angle_gamma   90.00
#
_symmetry.space_group_name_H-M   'P 1'
#
loop_
_entity.id
_entity.type
_entity.pdbx_description
1 polymer ?
#
loop_
_entity_poly.entity_id
_entity_poly.type
_entity_poly.pdbx_seq_one_letter_code
_entity_poly.pdbx_strand_id
1 'polypeptide(L)'
;MLGCVSQRLTSRTTSVQACRFIRARWERGFYKDLYHRRQLLGADPFVHRSSYPNCVRAHHCFGGVAQKWRPIETSVDSSSQEYHQNYSQMKELVDDLREKIRKIAEGGGEKARALHKSRAKMLARERINALLDPGTSFLELSQLAGYQSYGKEEVPAGGIITGIGAIAGRVCIIVANDATVKGGTYYPITVKKHLRAQEIARENGLPCIYLVDSGGANLPRQADIFADREHFGRIFHNQATLSSQGIPQLAVVMGSCTAGGAYVPAMSDQAIIVKGNGTVFLGGPPLVKAATGEEITAEELGGADLHCSESGVTDYYAHSDAHALHLARNAVAGMEKPEGSVRFTEQYEEPLYSAEELFGIVGANLKKTFDVREVIARVVDGSRFDEFKERYGATLVTGFAHIFGQSVGILANNGVLFSESAMKGAHFIELCCQRKIPLLFLQNITGFMVGRDAEAGGIAKHGAKLVTAVACAAVPKVTVLIGGSYGAGNYGMCGRAYSPRFLFTWPNARISVMGGEQAANVLCTVQQDKRKREGTVWTKEDDEALRRPVEEKFEKEGHPYFASARLWDDGVIDPRDTRKVVGLAFQAALQKPIPETKFGVFRMNYGSEVYAFGHRIGAPEVQPDKLVKALTCESFFTRADVEEGATGSAPSHSFEVVEESNSELIAKGRGALSHMVLSYLRSHLPLAPEEFVQAVADQLISDEQLSNIGGHLGVDVLVRTAEQPPSSTSIADAFRALFAVIGEQRAKVLVIDVIIPQLIDINFADVYPLREPLAVLTDLLAKEGAKEIEPRLLRSAGTVSAQPVYVVGIYKDKSEIVGQSAGETLEIAVDMAAREGLLRLWGIITERVFFFGQRAAEAPFEKIAKENYLLKDRCNPSTDLSVEPLANTEPLNVIEVAMRYRERVEAIVGRSYTKRLRHKFSRGSLAKRSFRYLVKPKVYTVS
;
A
#
# COMPACT_ATOMS: atom_id res chain seq x y z
N MET A 1 -34.18 -9.02 52.22
CA MET A 1 -32.84 -8.44 52.47
C MET A 1 -31.88 -9.18 51.54
N LEU A 2 -31.34 -8.63 50.44
CA LEU A 2 -30.87 -7.28 50.20
C LEU A 2 -31.36 -6.78 48.82
N GLY A 3 -32.32 -5.87 48.87
CA GLY A 3 -32.53 -4.85 47.84
C GLY A 3 -32.03 -3.50 48.38
N CYS A 4 -31.86 -2.51 47.49
CA CYS A 4 -31.14 -1.24 47.64
C CYS A 4 -29.62 -1.44 47.54
N VAL A 5 -28.90 -0.97 46.51
CA VAL A 5 -28.96 0.35 45.88
C VAL A 5 -28.63 0.23 44.38
N SER A 6 -29.67 0.37 43.56
CA SER A 6 -29.57 0.90 42.21
C SER A 6 -29.59 2.43 42.31
N GLN A 7 -29.03 3.12 41.30
CA GLN A 7 -29.07 4.57 41.05
C GLN A 7 -28.01 5.43 41.75
N ARG A 8 -26.88 5.63 41.04
CA ARG A 8 -26.32 6.95 40.68
C ARG A 8 -25.06 6.70 39.84
N LEU A 9 -25.12 7.04 38.56
CA LEU A 9 -24.04 7.56 37.70
C LEU A 9 -24.47 7.43 36.23
N THR A 10 -25.47 8.21 35.85
CA THR A 10 -25.66 8.67 34.48
C THR A 10 -24.80 9.92 34.30
N SER A 11 -23.67 9.83 33.59
CA SER A 11 -23.19 10.86 32.65
C SER A 11 -21.78 10.55 32.12
N ARG A 12 -21.60 10.80 30.81
CA ARG A 12 -20.35 10.99 30.04
C ARG A 12 -19.69 9.75 29.42
N THR A 13 -20.15 9.48 28.18
CA THR A 13 -19.33 9.29 26.96
C THR A 13 -17.84 8.96 27.15
N THR A 14 -17.39 7.75 26.78
CA THR A 14 -16.54 7.51 25.59
C THR A 14 -16.17 6.02 25.38
N SER A 15 -16.37 5.58 24.13
CA SER A 15 -15.67 4.50 23.39
C SER A 15 -15.83 3.02 23.78
N VAL A 16 -17.00 2.46 23.46
CA VAL A 16 -17.24 1.01 23.29
C VAL A 16 -16.49 0.40 22.07
N GLN A 17 -15.70 1.18 21.33
CA GLN A 17 -14.90 0.71 20.19
C GLN A 17 -13.56 0.04 20.57
N ALA A 18 -13.03 0.25 21.78
CA ALA A 18 -11.80 -0.41 22.23
C ALA A 18 -12.00 -1.90 22.59
N CYS A 19 -13.23 -2.29 22.99
CA CYS A 19 -13.50 -3.64 23.48
C CYS A 19 -13.71 -4.70 22.37
N ARG A 20 -13.89 -4.30 21.10
CA ARG A 20 -14.01 -5.26 19.98
C ARG A 20 -12.68 -5.65 19.34
N PHE A 21 -11.61 -4.86 19.55
CA PHE A 21 -10.28 -5.18 19.01
C PHE A 21 -9.46 -6.11 19.91
N ILE A 22 -9.80 -6.21 21.20
CA ILE A 22 -9.06 -7.04 22.17
C ILE A 22 -9.64 -8.47 22.27
N ARG A 23 -10.92 -8.69 21.92
CA ARG A 23 -11.56 -10.01 22.01
C ARG A 23 -11.27 -10.93 20.80
N ALA A 24 -11.01 -10.37 19.61
CA ALA A 24 -10.76 -11.14 18.40
C ALA A 24 -9.36 -11.79 18.32
N ARG A 25 -8.41 -11.38 19.18
CA ARG A 25 -7.05 -11.94 19.21
C ARG A 25 -6.85 -13.02 20.28
N TRP A 26 -7.85 -13.25 21.14
CA TRP A 26 -7.74 -14.13 22.31
C TRP A 26 -8.61 -15.39 22.27
N GLU A 27 -9.61 -15.51 21.38
CA GLU A 27 -10.46 -16.72 21.34
C GLU A 27 -9.95 -17.84 20.41
N ARG A 28 -9.02 -17.59 19.47
CA ARG A 28 -8.43 -18.69 18.65
C ARG A 28 -7.52 -19.63 19.45
N GLY A 29 -6.99 -19.18 20.59
CA GLY A 29 -6.15 -20.01 21.47
C GLY A 29 -6.94 -21.02 22.29
N PHE A 30 -8.16 -20.65 22.71
CA PHE A 30 -8.97 -21.46 23.63
C PHE A 30 -9.62 -22.66 22.91
N TYR A 31 -10.06 -22.48 21.66
CA TYR A 31 -10.65 -23.57 20.86
C TYR A 31 -9.62 -24.61 20.36
N LYS A 32 -8.34 -24.21 20.17
CA LYS A 32 -7.27 -25.15 19.82
C LYS A 32 -6.81 -26.01 21.02
N ASP A 33 -6.84 -25.46 22.23
CA ASP A 33 -6.50 -26.19 23.45
C ASP A 33 -7.58 -27.23 23.81
N LEU A 34 -8.86 -26.91 23.55
CA LEU A 34 -9.98 -27.86 23.73
C LEU A 34 -9.94 -29.02 22.72
N TYR A 35 -9.48 -28.78 21.49
CA TYR A 35 -9.33 -29.81 20.45
C TYR A 35 -8.22 -30.82 20.80
N HIS A 36 -7.07 -30.36 21.31
CA HIS A 36 -5.96 -31.23 21.69
C HIS A 36 -6.21 -32.03 22.99
N ARG A 37 -6.94 -31.47 23.96
CA ARG A 37 -7.29 -32.20 25.19
C ARG A 37 -8.29 -33.34 24.95
N ARG A 38 -9.12 -33.26 23.91
CA ARG A 38 -10.06 -34.34 23.53
C ARG A 38 -9.38 -35.51 22.80
N GLN A 39 -8.32 -35.25 22.03
CA GLN A 39 -7.53 -36.33 21.39
C GLN A 39 -6.69 -37.13 22.39
N LEU A 40 -6.22 -36.51 23.48
CA LEU A 40 -5.44 -37.20 24.52
C LEU A 40 -6.27 -38.10 25.44
N LEU A 41 -7.61 -38.05 25.36
CA LEU A 41 -8.54 -38.82 26.19
C LEU A 41 -9.31 -39.91 25.41
N GLY A 42 -8.94 -40.19 24.16
CA GLY A 42 -9.45 -41.36 23.42
C GLY A 42 -10.93 -41.33 23.03
N ALA A 43 -11.52 -40.16 22.76
CA ALA A 43 -12.91 -40.06 22.27
C ALA A 43 -12.97 -39.70 20.77
N ASP A 44 -13.73 -40.48 20.00
CA ASP A 44 -13.93 -40.38 18.55
C ASP A 44 -14.69 -39.09 18.14
N PRO A 45 -14.38 -38.44 16.99
CA PRO A 45 -14.95 -37.14 16.65
C PRO A 45 -16.17 -37.28 15.72
N PHE A 46 -17.36 -37.41 16.30
CA PHE A 46 -18.60 -37.02 15.64
C PHE A 46 -19.44 -36.23 16.64
N VAL A 47 -19.83 -34.99 16.30
CA VAL A 47 -21.19 -34.43 16.46
C VAL A 47 -21.25 -32.99 15.91
N HIS A 48 -22.07 -32.84 14.87
CA HIS A 48 -23.08 -31.85 14.51
C HIS A 48 -23.09 -30.40 15.08
N ARG A 49 -23.46 -29.47 14.20
CA ARG A 49 -23.42 -28.00 14.32
C ARG A 49 -24.63 -27.37 15.05
N SER A 50 -25.31 -28.06 15.96
CA SER A 50 -26.64 -27.65 16.46
C SER A 50 -26.86 -27.69 17.97
N SER A 51 -25.85 -27.38 18.79
CA SER A 51 -25.96 -27.48 20.26
C SER A 51 -25.55 -26.22 21.02
N TYR A 52 -26.18 -25.08 20.73
CA TYR A 52 -26.32 -24.00 21.71
C TYR A 52 -27.79 -23.83 22.08
N PRO A 53 -28.17 -24.06 23.35
CA PRO A 53 -29.54 -23.90 23.81
C PRO A 53 -29.92 -22.41 23.89
N ASN A 54 -31.00 -22.08 23.18
CA ASN A 54 -31.79 -20.86 23.32
C ASN A 54 -32.40 -20.76 24.73
N CYS A 55 -32.44 -19.54 25.28
CA CYS A 55 -33.52 -19.01 26.13
C CYS A 55 -33.16 -17.56 26.57
N VAL A 56 -33.97 -16.50 26.48
CA VAL A 56 -35.33 -16.25 25.96
C VAL A 56 -35.47 -14.77 25.60
N ARG A 57 -36.00 -14.52 24.39
CA ARG A 57 -36.91 -13.47 23.90
C ARG A 57 -36.90 -12.07 24.55
N ALA A 58 -36.45 -11.10 23.75
CA ALA A 58 -37.33 -10.00 23.33
C ALA A 58 -37.30 -9.96 21.80
N HIS A 59 -38.41 -10.34 21.18
CA HIS A 59 -38.60 -10.40 19.74
C HIS A 59 -38.82 -8.99 19.18
N HIS A 60 -37.82 -8.47 18.48
CA HIS A 60 -38.06 -7.75 17.23
C HIS A 60 -37.16 -8.35 16.15
N CYS A 61 -37.79 -9.08 15.24
CA CYS A 61 -37.18 -9.69 14.09
C CYS A 61 -36.56 -8.62 13.18
N PHE A 62 -35.24 -8.64 13.01
CA PHE A 62 -34.59 -8.19 11.79
C PHE A 62 -33.69 -9.32 11.30
N GLY A 63 -34.31 -10.30 10.64
CA GLY A 63 -33.61 -11.14 9.67
C GLY A 63 -33.33 -10.28 8.44
N GLY A 64 -32.17 -9.67 8.40
CA GLY A 64 -31.69 -8.90 7.26
C GLY A 64 -30.17 -8.98 7.27
N VAL A 65 -29.58 -9.25 6.10
CA VAL A 65 -28.15 -9.12 5.83
C VAL A 65 -27.64 -7.88 6.55
N ALA A 66 -26.62 -8.01 7.41
CA ALA A 66 -26.08 -6.88 8.14
C ALA A 66 -25.70 -5.76 7.14
N GLN A 67 -26.54 -4.73 7.04
CA GLN A 67 -26.37 -3.61 6.11
C GLN A 67 -25.03 -2.96 6.40
N LYS A 68 -24.05 -3.10 5.50
CA LYS A 68 -22.72 -2.52 5.72
C LYS A 68 -22.71 -1.01 5.46
N TRP A 69 -23.40 -0.51 4.43
CA TRP A 69 -23.39 0.92 4.04
C TRP A 69 -24.76 1.43 3.56
N ARG A 70 -25.05 2.72 3.80
CA ARG A 70 -26.30 3.38 3.38
C ARG A 70 -26.26 3.73 1.88
N PRO A 71 -27.38 3.57 1.14
CA PRO A 71 -27.49 4.12 -0.20
C PRO A 71 -27.43 5.65 -0.20
N ILE A 72 -26.90 6.23 -1.27
CA ILE A 72 -27.02 7.66 -1.55
C ILE A 72 -28.49 7.95 -1.91
N GLU A 73 -29.10 8.89 -1.19
CA GLU A 73 -30.42 9.42 -1.55
C GLU A 73 -30.24 10.48 -2.64
N THR A 74 -30.89 10.31 -3.79
CA THR A 74 -30.78 11.26 -4.89
C THR A 74 -31.54 12.54 -4.57
N SER A 75 -30.95 13.67 -4.93
CA SER A 75 -31.55 15.00 -4.83
C SER A 75 -31.98 15.55 -6.20
N VAL A 76 -31.81 14.76 -7.26
CA VAL A 76 -32.04 15.17 -8.65
C VAL A 76 -33.54 15.22 -8.95
N ASP A 77 -34.00 16.39 -9.37
CA ASP A 77 -35.34 16.56 -9.94
C ASP A 77 -35.30 16.37 -11.46
N SER A 78 -35.71 15.19 -11.92
CA SER A 78 -35.76 14.83 -13.35
C SER A 78 -36.83 15.59 -14.15
N SER A 79 -37.74 16.32 -13.48
CA SER A 79 -38.76 17.16 -14.13
C SER A 79 -38.31 18.61 -14.33
N SER A 80 -37.16 18.99 -13.75
CA SER A 80 -36.64 20.34 -13.82
C SER A 80 -36.20 20.71 -15.25
N GLN A 81 -36.36 21.99 -15.59
CA GLN A 81 -35.93 22.51 -16.90
C GLN A 81 -34.42 22.34 -17.11
N GLU A 82 -33.62 22.50 -16.05
CA GLU A 82 -32.17 22.31 -16.08
C GLU A 82 -31.80 20.86 -16.44
N TYR A 83 -32.45 19.89 -15.80
CA TYR A 83 -32.22 18.48 -16.10
C TYR A 83 -32.51 18.16 -17.57
N HIS A 84 -33.65 18.63 -18.10
CA HIS A 84 -34.01 18.42 -19.50
C HIS A 84 -33.03 19.06 -20.50
N GLN A 85 -32.53 20.26 -20.19
CA GLN A 85 -31.50 20.92 -21.00
C GLN A 85 -30.19 20.12 -21.00
N ASN A 86 -29.70 19.73 -19.82
CA ASN A 86 -28.50 18.91 -19.68
C ASN A 86 -28.64 17.58 -20.43
N TYR A 87 -29.80 16.94 -20.30
CA TYR A 87 -30.12 15.68 -20.96
C TYR A 87 -30.04 15.80 -22.48
N SER A 88 -30.70 16.82 -23.06
CA SER A 88 -30.69 17.05 -24.51
C SER A 88 -29.28 17.29 -25.03
N GLN A 89 -28.51 18.15 -24.36
CA GLN A 89 -27.15 18.49 -24.78
C GLN A 89 -26.19 17.30 -24.70
N MET A 90 -26.24 16.52 -23.61
CA MET A 90 -25.42 15.31 -23.50
C MET A 90 -25.83 14.28 -24.55
N LYS A 91 -27.13 14.11 -24.78
CA LYS A 91 -27.65 13.17 -25.78
C LYS A 91 -27.14 13.52 -27.18
N GLU A 92 -27.11 14.81 -27.56
CA GLU A 92 -26.55 15.25 -28.83
C GLU A 92 -25.08 14.86 -28.99
N LEU A 93 -24.25 15.06 -27.96
CA LEU A 93 -22.84 14.65 -27.99
C LEU A 93 -22.67 13.13 -28.09
N VAL A 94 -23.52 12.37 -27.39
CA VAL A 94 -23.52 10.90 -27.46
C VAL A 94 -23.97 10.40 -28.83
N ASP A 95 -24.99 11.02 -29.42
CA ASP A 95 -25.48 10.67 -30.75
C ASP A 95 -24.42 10.96 -31.82
N ASP A 96 -23.71 12.09 -31.72
CA ASP A 96 -22.55 12.38 -32.58
C ASP A 96 -21.42 11.35 -32.40
N LEU A 97 -21.06 11.01 -31.16
CA LEU A 97 -20.05 9.96 -30.88
C LEU A 97 -20.43 8.64 -31.55
N ARG A 98 -21.69 8.21 -31.41
CA ARG A 98 -22.21 6.97 -31.98
C ARG A 98 -22.16 6.99 -33.50
N GLU A 99 -22.48 8.12 -34.14
CA GLU A 99 -22.35 8.29 -35.58
C GLU A 99 -20.89 8.14 -36.03
N LYS A 100 -19.96 8.81 -35.36
CA LYS A 100 -18.52 8.74 -35.70
C LYS A 100 -17.95 7.34 -35.49
N ILE A 101 -18.31 6.66 -34.40
CA ILE A 101 -17.92 5.25 -34.16
C ILE A 101 -18.52 4.34 -35.24
N ARG A 102 -19.78 4.55 -35.64
CA ARG A 102 -20.42 3.76 -36.70
C ARG A 102 -19.68 3.88 -38.02
N LYS A 103 -19.30 5.10 -38.42
CA LYS A 103 -18.47 5.33 -39.62
C LYS A 103 -17.10 4.66 -39.48
N ILE A 104 -16.46 4.76 -38.32
CA ILE A 104 -15.16 4.12 -38.07
C ILE A 104 -15.24 2.58 -38.15
N ALA A 105 -16.36 2.00 -37.70
CA ALA A 105 -16.58 0.57 -37.76
C ALA A 105 -16.66 0.01 -39.19
N GLU A 106 -16.86 0.86 -40.20
CA GLU A 106 -16.82 0.48 -41.61
C GLU A 106 -15.39 0.25 -42.15
N GLY A 107 -14.34 0.53 -41.38
CA GLY A 107 -12.95 0.29 -41.77
C GLY A 107 -12.58 1.07 -43.03
N GLY A 108 -12.00 0.40 -44.02
CA GLY A 108 -11.62 1.00 -45.32
C GLY A 108 -12.78 1.37 -46.25
N GLY A 109 -14.03 1.27 -45.78
CA GLY A 109 -15.24 1.51 -46.57
C GLY A 109 -15.70 0.30 -47.39
N GLU A 110 -16.86 0.44 -48.01
CA GLU A 110 -17.57 -0.68 -48.67
C GLU A 110 -16.74 -1.35 -49.77
N LYS A 111 -16.07 -0.58 -50.63
CA LYS A 111 -15.23 -1.10 -51.72
C LYS A 111 -14.09 -1.98 -51.20
N ALA A 112 -13.39 -1.52 -50.15
CA ALA A 112 -12.29 -2.26 -49.56
C ALA A 112 -12.77 -3.53 -48.85
N ARG A 113 -13.92 -3.46 -48.16
CA ARG A 113 -14.56 -4.62 -47.51
C ARG A 113 -15.01 -5.67 -48.54
N ALA A 114 -15.62 -5.26 -49.64
CA ALA A 114 -16.03 -6.15 -50.72
C ALA A 114 -14.82 -6.85 -51.35
N LEU A 115 -13.75 -6.10 -51.63
CA LEU A 115 -12.48 -6.65 -52.12
C LEU A 115 -11.88 -7.66 -51.12
N HIS A 116 -11.87 -7.34 -49.82
CA HIS A 116 -11.37 -8.25 -48.79
C HIS A 116 -12.18 -9.56 -48.73
N LYS A 117 -13.51 -9.47 -48.76
CA LYS A 117 -14.40 -10.64 -48.76
C LYS A 117 -14.30 -11.47 -50.05
N SER A 118 -14.03 -10.85 -51.20
CA SER A 118 -13.82 -11.57 -52.46
C SER A 118 -12.63 -12.54 -52.43
N ARG A 119 -11.70 -12.33 -51.47
CA ARG A 119 -10.56 -13.23 -51.20
C ARG A 119 -10.89 -14.32 -50.18
N ALA A 120 -12.17 -14.56 -49.89
CA ALA A 120 -12.65 -15.50 -48.88
C ALA A 120 -12.12 -15.26 -47.45
N LYS A 121 -11.86 -13.99 -47.10
CA LYS A 121 -11.39 -13.57 -45.77
C LYS A 121 -12.51 -12.95 -44.94
N MET A 122 -12.51 -13.20 -43.64
CA MET A 122 -13.38 -12.52 -42.67
C MET A 122 -12.83 -11.12 -42.38
N LEU A 123 -13.72 -10.16 -42.10
CA LEU A 123 -13.31 -8.82 -41.64
C LEU A 123 -12.73 -8.90 -40.21
N ALA A 124 -11.88 -7.93 -39.83
CA ALA A 124 -11.24 -7.91 -38.51
C ALA A 124 -12.24 -8.04 -37.34
N ARG A 125 -13.35 -7.27 -37.39
CA ARG A 125 -14.41 -7.34 -36.36
C ARG A 125 -15.22 -8.64 -36.43
N GLU A 126 -15.39 -9.23 -37.62
CA GLU A 126 -16.03 -10.54 -37.76
C GLU A 126 -15.16 -11.64 -37.13
N ARG A 127 -13.83 -11.55 -37.31
CA ARG A 127 -12.85 -12.46 -36.69
C ARG A 127 -12.87 -12.35 -35.17
N ILE A 128 -12.88 -11.13 -34.63
CA ILE A 128 -12.99 -10.90 -33.17
C ILE A 128 -14.29 -11.52 -32.63
N ASN A 129 -15.44 -11.22 -33.26
CA ASN A 129 -16.73 -11.75 -32.81
C ASN A 129 -16.79 -13.28 -32.82
N ALA A 130 -16.18 -13.93 -33.82
CA ALA A 130 -16.10 -15.39 -33.91
C ALA A 130 -15.10 -16.01 -32.92
N LEU A 131 -14.09 -15.23 -32.49
CA LEU A 131 -13.08 -15.67 -31.51
C LEU A 131 -13.62 -15.64 -30.08
N LEU A 132 -14.44 -14.64 -29.75
CA LEU A 132 -14.98 -14.41 -28.40
C LEU A 132 -15.96 -15.51 -27.96
N ASP A 133 -16.06 -15.69 -26.64
CA ASP A 133 -17.07 -16.58 -26.07
C ASP A 133 -18.49 -16.01 -26.28
N PRO A 134 -19.46 -16.84 -26.73
CA PRO A 134 -20.83 -16.39 -26.96
C PRO A 134 -21.46 -15.72 -25.73
N GLY A 135 -22.09 -14.57 -25.94
CA GLY A 135 -22.77 -13.81 -24.87
C GLY A 135 -21.84 -12.97 -23.98
N THR A 136 -20.53 -13.00 -24.20
CA THR A 136 -19.58 -12.18 -23.43
C THR A 136 -19.40 -10.79 -24.04
N SER A 137 -18.97 -9.83 -23.23
CA SER A 137 -18.72 -8.45 -23.69
C SER A 137 -17.30 -8.30 -24.26
N PHE A 138 -17.16 -7.43 -25.25
CA PHE A 138 -15.87 -6.97 -25.77
C PHE A 138 -15.65 -5.51 -25.41
N LEU A 139 -14.59 -5.23 -24.64
CA LEU A 139 -14.16 -3.87 -24.34
C LEU A 139 -13.16 -3.42 -25.42
N GLU A 140 -13.66 -2.76 -26.46
CA GLU A 140 -12.81 -2.17 -27.51
C GLU A 140 -12.08 -0.92 -27.00
N LEU A 141 -10.81 -0.77 -27.40
CA LEU A 141 -9.94 0.30 -26.95
C LEU A 141 -9.61 1.28 -28.10
N SER A 142 -9.60 2.57 -27.77
CA SER A 142 -9.18 3.70 -28.62
C SER A 142 -9.81 3.64 -30.02
N GLN A 143 -11.14 3.55 -30.08
CA GLN A 143 -11.91 3.50 -31.34
C GLN A 143 -11.62 4.70 -32.26
N LEU A 144 -11.40 5.88 -31.67
CA LEU A 144 -11.12 7.12 -32.40
C LEU A 144 -9.65 7.30 -32.80
N ALA A 145 -8.77 6.33 -32.57
CA ALA A 145 -7.36 6.42 -32.91
C ALA A 145 -7.15 6.88 -34.36
N GLY A 146 -6.31 7.91 -34.56
CA GLY A 146 -6.02 8.46 -35.89
C GLY A 146 -7.10 9.36 -36.50
N TYR A 147 -8.24 9.55 -35.81
CA TYR A 147 -9.31 10.42 -36.30
C TYR A 147 -8.78 11.83 -36.61
N GLN A 148 -8.99 12.27 -37.85
CA GLN A 148 -8.54 13.57 -38.39
C GLN A 148 -7.05 13.91 -38.13
N SER A 149 -6.20 12.89 -37.98
CA SER A 149 -4.79 13.09 -37.60
C SER A 149 -3.82 13.16 -38.80
N TYR A 150 -4.24 12.69 -39.98
CA TYR A 150 -3.37 12.54 -41.16
C TYR A 150 -3.83 13.36 -42.37
N GLY A 151 -4.34 14.58 -42.11
CA GLY A 151 -4.82 15.48 -43.16
C GLY A 151 -6.02 14.90 -43.90
N LYS A 152 -5.86 14.60 -45.19
CA LYS A 152 -6.91 14.01 -46.04
C LYS A 152 -6.99 12.49 -45.95
N GLU A 153 -5.99 11.84 -45.35
CA GLU A 153 -5.98 10.38 -45.21
C GLU A 153 -6.85 9.95 -44.02
N GLU A 154 -7.92 9.21 -44.28
CA GLU A 154 -8.69 8.53 -43.24
C GLU A 154 -8.01 7.21 -42.87
N VAL A 155 -7.76 7.02 -41.56
CA VAL A 155 -7.20 5.79 -40.97
C VAL A 155 -8.08 5.36 -39.79
N PRO A 156 -9.29 4.82 -40.05
CA PRO A 156 -10.25 4.47 -39.01
C PRO A 156 -9.67 3.53 -37.96
N ALA A 157 -9.90 3.84 -36.68
CA ALA A 157 -9.36 3.12 -35.53
C ALA A 157 -7.82 2.93 -35.54
N GLY A 158 -7.09 3.70 -36.33
CA GLY A 158 -5.66 3.53 -36.54
C GLY A 158 -5.29 2.31 -37.36
N GLY A 159 -6.22 1.70 -38.11
CA GLY A 159 -5.98 0.49 -38.91
C GLY A 159 -5.82 -0.79 -38.08
N ILE A 160 -6.14 -0.73 -36.78
CA ILE A 160 -6.02 -1.86 -35.86
C ILE A 160 -7.13 -1.81 -34.80
N ILE A 161 -7.79 -2.94 -34.59
CA ILE A 161 -8.80 -3.12 -33.54
C ILE A 161 -8.13 -3.80 -32.36
N THR A 162 -8.14 -3.13 -31.21
CA THR A 162 -7.61 -3.67 -29.96
C THR A 162 -8.71 -3.71 -28.92
N GLY A 163 -8.68 -4.70 -28.04
CA GLY A 163 -9.66 -4.79 -26.97
C GLY A 163 -9.51 -6.01 -26.10
N ILE A 164 -10.35 -6.10 -25.09
CA ILE A 164 -10.35 -7.18 -24.09
C ILE A 164 -11.65 -7.97 -24.22
N GLY A 165 -11.53 -9.28 -24.19
CA GLY A 165 -12.70 -10.16 -24.19
C GLY A 165 -12.39 -11.55 -23.68
N ALA A 166 -13.45 -12.32 -23.47
CA ALA A 166 -13.34 -13.69 -22.97
C ALA A 166 -13.15 -14.68 -24.13
N ILE A 167 -12.16 -15.56 -24.02
CA ILE A 167 -11.90 -16.66 -24.96
C ILE A 167 -11.68 -17.92 -24.12
N ALA A 168 -12.52 -18.93 -24.30
CA ALA A 168 -12.50 -20.16 -23.50
C ALA A 168 -12.48 -19.90 -21.98
N GLY A 169 -13.25 -18.90 -21.53
CA GLY A 169 -13.35 -18.48 -20.13
C GLY A 169 -12.15 -17.69 -19.60
N ARG A 170 -11.22 -17.28 -20.47
CA ARG A 170 -10.06 -16.44 -20.11
C ARG A 170 -10.20 -15.03 -20.63
N VAL A 171 -9.84 -14.06 -19.80
CA VAL A 171 -9.76 -12.65 -20.21
C VAL A 171 -8.46 -12.46 -20.98
N CYS A 172 -8.58 -12.20 -22.28
CA CYS A 172 -7.46 -12.02 -23.19
C CYS A 172 -7.48 -10.62 -23.78
N ILE A 173 -6.31 -10.12 -24.16
CA ILE A 173 -6.22 -8.95 -25.02
C ILE A 173 -6.10 -9.41 -26.48
N ILE A 174 -6.86 -8.78 -27.35
CA ILE A 174 -6.93 -9.09 -28.77
C ILE A 174 -6.42 -7.88 -29.56
N VAL A 175 -5.57 -8.14 -30.54
CA VAL A 175 -4.99 -7.15 -31.45
C VAL A 175 -5.20 -7.63 -32.87
N ALA A 176 -6.12 -7.01 -33.61
CA ALA A 176 -6.48 -7.43 -34.96
C ALA A 176 -6.21 -6.33 -35.98
N ASN A 177 -5.37 -6.60 -36.97
CA ASN A 177 -5.15 -5.66 -38.06
C ASN A 177 -6.39 -5.58 -38.95
N ASP A 178 -6.76 -4.36 -39.37
CA ASP A 178 -7.81 -4.16 -40.36
C ASP A 178 -7.17 -3.94 -41.74
N ALA A 179 -7.04 -5.04 -42.50
CA ALA A 179 -6.48 -5.02 -43.85
C ALA A 179 -7.27 -4.14 -44.83
N THR A 180 -8.53 -3.78 -44.52
CA THR A 180 -9.31 -2.88 -45.37
C THR A 180 -8.82 -1.43 -45.25
N VAL A 181 -8.23 -1.04 -44.12
CA VAL A 181 -7.70 0.30 -43.88
C VAL A 181 -6.27 0.38 -44.41
N LYS A 182 -6.11 0.96 -45.61
CA LYS A 182 -4.78 1.18 -46.24
C LYS A 182 -3.93 -0.11 -46.30
N GLY A 183 -4.57 -1.26 -46.55
CA GLY A 183 -3.88 -2.56 -46.60
C GLY A 183 -3.41 -3.08 -45.24
N GLY A 184 -3.93 -2.55 -44.14
CA GLY A 184 -3.49 -2.88 -42.77
C GLY A 184 -2.10 -2.32 -42.45
N THR A 185 -1.63 -1.31 -43.19
CA THR A 185 -0.30 -0.74 -42.97
C THR A 185 -0.20 0.02 -41.66
N TYR A 186 0.95 -0.08 -40.99
CA TYR A 186 1.19 0.63 -39.73
C TYR A 186 1.48 2.11 -39.98
N TYR A 187 0.60 2.97 -39.47
CA TYR A 187 0.84 4.39 -39.27
C TYR A 187 1.46 4.63 -37.89
N PRO A 188 2.01 5.83 -37.59
CA PRO A 188 2.53 6.13 -36.26
C PRO A 188 1.51 5.84 -35.13
N ILE A 189 0.23 6.13 -35.36
CA ILE A 189 -0.83 5.84 -34.38
C ILE A 189 -1.12 4.35 -34.23
N THR A 190 -0.95 3.56 -35.30
CA THR A 190 -1.12 2.10 -35.27
C THR A 190 -0.08 1.48 -34.34
N VAL A 191 1.19 1.93 -34.44
CA VAL A 191 2.26 1.49 -33.55
C VAL A 191 1.92 1.84 -32.10
N LYS A 192 1.59 3.11 -31.84
CA LYS A 192 1.22 3.57 -30.49
C LYS A 192 0.05 2.76 -29.90
N LYS A 193 -0.96 2.43 -30.72
CA LYS A 193 -2.12 1.64 -30.30
C LYS A 193 -1.79 0.17 -30.04
N HIS A 194 -0.92 -0.43 -30.85
CA HIS A 194 -0.42 -1.78 -30.60
C HIS A 194 0.39 -1.81 -29.29
N LEU A 195 1.30 -0.86 -29.08
CA LEU A 195 2.11 -0.79 -27.85
C LEU A 195 1.24 -0.56 -26.61
N ARG A 196 0.21 0.29 -26.69
CA ARG A 196 -0.74 0.48 -25.59
C ARG A 196 -1.48 -0.82 -25.24
N ALA A 197 -1.87 -1.62 -26.23
CA ALA A 197 -2.46 -2.94 -25.97
C ALA A 197 -1.46 -3.84 -25.20
N GLN A 198 -0.20 -3.93 -25.65
CA GLN A 198 0.82 -4.73 -24.95
C GLN A 198 1.14 -4.22 -23.54
N GLU A 199 1.10 -2.90 -23.32
CA GLU A 199 1.22 -2.29 -22.01
C GLU A 199 0.10 -2.79 -21.10
N ILE A 200 -1.17 -2.69 -21.54
CA ILE A 200 -2.33 -3.23 -20.83
C ILE A 200 -2.17 -4.73 -20.57
N ALA A 201 -1.65 -5.50 -21.53
CA ALA A 201 -1.39 -6.93 -21.34
C ALA A 201 -0.39 -7.20 -20.22
N ARG A 202 0.76 -6.51 -20.25
CA ARG A 202 1.84 -6.62 -19.25
C ARG A 202 1.36 -6.28 -17.85
N GLU A 203 0.62 -5.18 -17.80
CA GLU A 203 0.15 -4.56 -16.59
C GLU A 203 -0.85 -5.42 -15.83
N ASN A 204 -1.71 -6.11 -16.59
CA ASN A 204 -2.84 -6.88 -16.06
C ASN A 204 -2.66 -8.40 -16.17
N GLY A 205 -1.58 -8.88 -16.80
CA GLY A 205 -1.28 -10.32 -16.95
C GLY A 205 -2.18 -11.03 -17.95
N LEU A 206 -2.55 -10.36 -19.06
CA LEU A 206 -3.51 -10.87 -20.04
C LEU A 206 -2.79 -11.59 -21.19
N PRO A 207 -3.18 -12.83 -21.56
CA PRO A 207 -2.69 -13.46 -22.79
C PRO A 207 -2.98 -12.59 -24.02
N CYS A 208 -2.01 -12.50 -24.92
CA CYS A 208 -2.08 -11.68 -26.13
C CYS A 208 -2.46 -12.53 -27.34
N ILE A 209 -3.52 -12.15 -28.05
CA ILE A 209 -3.95 -12.79 -29.28
C ILE A 209 -3.82 -11.81 -30.45
N TYR A 210 -2.87 -12.06 -31.35
CA TYR A 210 -2.59 -11.24 -32.51
C TYR A 210 -3.26 -11.83 -33.76
N LEU A 211 -4.28 -11.17 -34.31
CA LEU A 211 -4.88 -11.52 -35.59
C LEU A 211 -4.18 -10.71 -36.70
N VAL A 212 -3.14 -11.30 -37.28
CA VAL A 212 -2.16 -10.64 -38.14
C VAL A 212 -2.64 -10.63 -39.59
N ASP A 213 -2.75 -9.43 -40.15
CA ASP A 213 -3.15 -9.19 -41.55
C ASP A 213 -2.71 -7.78 -41.98
N SER A 214 -1.41 -7.60 -42.20
CA SER A 214 -0.79 -6.28 -42.40
C SER A 214 0.19 -6.26 -43.57
N GLY A 215 0.00 -5.30 -44.47
CA GLY A 215 0.91 -5.04 -45.60
C GLY A 215 2.24 -4.37 -45.24
N GLY A 216 2.59 -4.22 -43.95
CA GLY A 216 3.85 -3.61 -43.50
C GLY A 216 3.70 -2.19 -42.94
N ALA A 217 4.75 -1.36 -43.04
CA ALA A 217 4.76 0.00 -42.52
C ALA A 217 4.33 1.04 -43.56
N ASN A 218 3.76 2.17 -43.13
CA ASN A 218 3.50 3.32 -43.99
C ASN A 218 4.84 4.00 -44.37
N LEU A 219 5.43 3.59 -45.50
CA LEU A 219 6.76 4.04 -45.94
C LEU A 219 6.96 5.58 -45.95
N PRO A 220 5.99 6.42 -46.38
CA PRO A 220 6.17 7.87 -46.34
C PRO A 220 6.41 8.45 -44.94
N ARG A 221 6.01 7.73 -43.88
CA ARG A 221 6.14 8.15 -42.47
C ARG A 221 7.10 7.26 -41.69
N GLN A 222 8.01 6.55 -42.36
CA GLN A 222 8.89 5.56 -41.72
C GLN A 222 9.70 6.11 -40.53
N ALA A 223 10.08 7.40 -40.57
CA ALA A 223 10.85 8.04 -39.49
C ALA A 223 10.08 8.02 -38.16
N ASP A 224 8.76 8.17 -38.20
CA ASP A 224 7.85 8.17 -37.04
C ASP A 224 7.32 6.76 -36.71
N ILE A 225 7.87 5.72 -37.34
CA ILE A 225 7.41 4.33 -37.23
C ILE A 225 8.54 3.37 -36.86
N PHE A 226 9.79 3.63 -37.26
CA PHE A 226 10.85 2.60 -37.22
C PHE A 226 11.85 2.77 -36.07
N ALA A 227 12.47 3.95 -35.93
CA ALA A 227 13.77 4.05 -35.24
C ALA A 227 13.73 4.28 -33.71
N ASP A 228 12.73 4.98 -33.18
CA ASP A 228 12.71 5.42 -31.77
C ASP A 228 12.31 4.29 -30.78
N ARG A 229 12.51 4.52 -29.49
CA ARG A 229 12.27 3.53 -28.43
C ARG A 229 10.86 2.93 -28.44
N GLU A 230 9.84 3.75 -28.67
CA GLU A 230 8.42 3.35 -28.66
C GLU A 230 7.87 3.26 -30.10
N HIS A 231 8.72 2.87 -31.06
CA HIS A 231 8.37 2.61 -32.45
C HIS A 231 8.19 1.09 -32.70
N PHE A 232 8.03 0.68 -33.97
CA PHE A 232 7.59 -0.65 -34.38
C PHE A 232 8.40 -1.80 -33.77
N GLY A 233 9.72 -1.65 -33.64
CA GLY A 233 10.59 -2.66 -33.00
C GLY A 233 10.26 -2.95 -31.53
N ARG A 234 9.60 -2.02 -30.84
CA ARG A 234 9.17 -2.19 -29.44
C ARG A 234 8.11 -3.28 -29.27
N ILE A 235 7.34 -3.56 -30.33
CA ILE A 235 6.34 -4.65 -30.34
C ILE A 235 7.04 -5.99 -30.05
N PHE A 236 8.17 -6.24 -30.71
CA PHE A 236 8.93 -7.50 -30.59
C PHE A 236 9.64 -7.61 -29.24
N HIS A 237 10.25 -6.51 -28.77
CA HIS A 237 10.80 -6.43 -27.42
C HIS A 237 9.73 -6.77 -26.37
N ASN A 238 8.53 -6.21 -26.53
CA ASN A 238 7.42 -6.49 -25.62
C ASN A 238 6.95 -7.94 -25.71
N GLN A 239 6.77 -8.51 -26.91
CA GLN A 239 6.40 -9.93 -27.06
C GLN A 239 7.39 -10.85 -26.35
N ALA A 240 8.70 -10.70 -26.59
CA ALA A 240 9.72 -11.54 -25.97
C ALA A 240 9.71 -11.42 -24.44
N THR A 241 9.58 -10.20 -23.92
CA THR A 241 9.59 -9.96 -22.46
C THR A 241 8.24 -10.26 -21.78
N LEU A 242 7.14 -10.31 -22.52
CA LEU A 242 5.84 -10.79 -22.02
C LEU A 242 5.86 -12.32 -21.93
N SER A 243 6.34 -13.00 -22.97
CA SER A 243 6.54 -14.45 -22.98
C SER A 243 7.46 -14.89 -21.84
N SER A 244 8.60 -14.22 -21.63
CA SER A 244 9.51 -14.53 -20.51
C SER A 244 8.93 -14.27 -19.12
N GLN A 245 7.88 -13.44 -19.01
CA GLN A 245 7.11 -13.22 -17.79
C GLN A 245 5.98 -14.25 -17.60
N GLY A 246 5.86 -15.23 -18.50
CA GLY A 246 4.81 -16.24 -18.51
C GLY A 246 3.46 -15.73 -19.01
N ILE A 247 3.43 -14.62 -19.75
CA ILE A 247 2.20 -14.09 -20.38
C ILE A 247 2.12 -14.62 -21.82
N PRO A 248 1.19 -15.55 -22.13
CA PRO A 248 1.18 -16.24 -23.42
C PRO A 248 0.97 -15.30 -24.62
N GLN A 249 1.72 -15.53 -25.69
CA GLN A 249 1.64 -14.84 -26.96
C GLN A 249 1.15 -15.81 -28.05
N LEU A 250 -0.02 -15.53 -28.64
CA LEU A 250 -0.58 -16.33 -29.74
C LEU A 250 -0.74 -15.47 -30.99
N ALA A 251 -0.16 -15.91 -32.10
CA ALA A 251 -0.35 -15.28 -33.41
C ALA A 251 -1.25 -16.12 -34.31
N VAL A 252 -2.13 -15.44 -35.06
CA VAL A 252 -2.98 -16.03 -36.10
C VAL A 252 -2.75 -15.23 -37.38
N VAL A 253 -1.98 -15.80 -38.30
CA VAL A 253 -1.61 -15.20 -39.59
C VAL A 253 -2.73 -15.48 -40.60
N MET A 254 -3.55 -14.45 -40.83
CA MET A 254 -4.77 -14.52 -41.65
C MET A 254 -4.64 -13.66 -42.91
N GLY A 255 -3.41 -13.34 -43.32
CA GLY A 255 -3.08 -12.44 -44.41
C GLY A 255 -1.58 -12.22 -44.55
N SER A 256 -1.22 -11.12 -45.22
CA SER A 256 0.20 -10.79 -45.40
C SER A 256 0.86 -10.39 -44.08
N CYS A 257 2.11 -10.81 -43.90
CA CYS A 257 2.95 -10.53 -42.75
C CYS A 257 4.39 -10.33 -43.25
N THR A 258 4.69 -9.12 -43.72
CA THR A 258 5.94 -8.82 -44.44
C THR A 258 6.94 -8.03 -43.60
N ALA A 259 8.23 -8.19 -43.91
CA ALA A 259 9.35 -7.46 -43.34
C ALA A 259 9.39 -7.53 -41.82
N GLY A 260 9.47 -6.40 -41.11
CA GLY A 260 9.47 -6.39 -39.66
C GLY A 260 8.24 -7.07 -39.05
N GLY A 261 7.08 -7.02 -39.74
CA GLY A 261 5.85 -7.65 -39.26
C GLY A 261 5.97 -9.16 -39.08
N ALA A 262 6.85 -9.82 -39.85
CA ALA A 262 7.10 -11.26 -39.79
C ALA A 262 7.54 -11.74 -38.40
N TYR A 263 8.11 -10.86 -37.57
CA TYR A 263 8.49 -11.19 -36.21
C TYR A 263 7.30 -11.35 -35.25
N VAL A 264 6.10 -10.82 -35.59
CA VAL A 264 4.91 -11.02 -34.74
C VAL A 264 4.58 -12.52 -34.59
N PRO A 265 4.40 -13.29 -35.68
CA PRO A 265 4.21 -14.74 -35.57
C PRO A 265 5.49 -15.47 -35.14
N ALA A 266 6.66 -15.11 -35.67
CA ALA A 266 7.90 -15.83 -35.37
C ALA A 266 8.37 -15.70 -33.91
N MET A 267 7.91 -14.68 -33.17
CA MET A 267 8.22 -14.47 -31.74
C MET A 267 7.01 -14.70 -30.82
N SER A 268 5.93 -15.30 -31.34
CA SER A 268 4.82 -15.77 -30.51
C SER A 268 5.12 -17.17 -29.98
N ASP A 269 4.56 -17.52 -28.82
CA ASP A 269 4.75 -18.86 -28.22
C ASP A 269 4.10 -19.95 -29.07
N GLN A 270 3.00 -19.58 -29.75
CA GLN A 270 2.31 -20.40 -30.73
C GLN A 270 1.85 -19.52 -31.90
N ALA A 271 1.92 -20.07 -33.12
CA ALA A 271 1.52 -19.40 -34.35
C ALA A 271 0.65 -20.32 -35.23
N ILE A 272 -0.49 -19.78 -35.66
CA ILE A 272 -1.44 -20.43 -36.58
C ILE A 272 -1.37 -19.68 -37.92
N ILE A 273 -1.33 -20.39 -39.05
CA ILE A 273 -1.32 -19.78 -40.39
C ILE A 273 -2.44 -20.34 -41.28
N VAL A 274 -3.11 -19.46 -42.03
CA VAL A 274 -4.20 -19.84 -42.94
C VAL A 274 -3.65 -20.13 -44.34
N LYS A 275 -3.84 -21.37 -44.84
CA LYS A 275 -3.46 -21.78 -46.20
C LYS A 275 -4.00 -20.84 -47.27
N GLY A 276 -3.14 -20.42 -48.21
CA GLY A 276 -3.51 -19.62 -49.38
C GLY A 276 -3.82 -18.14 -49.11
N ASN A 277 -3.89 -17.74 -47.83
CA ASN A 277 -4.14 -16.35 -47.42
C ASN A 277 -3.01 -15.79 -46.55
N GLY A 278 -2.50 -16.59 -45.61
CA GLY A 278 -1.44 -16.24 -44.69
C GLY A 278 -0.07 -16.38 -45.35
N THR A 279 0.75 -15.33 -45.28
CA THR A 279 2.13 -15.36 -45.79
C THR A 279 3.08 -14.64 -44.84
N VAL A 280 4.24 -15.21 -44.53
CA VAL A 280 5.27 -14.63 -43.65
C VAL A 280 6.60 -14.55 -44.39
N PHE A 281 7.22 -13.36 -44.47
CA PHE A 281 8.56 -13.23 -45.08
C PHE A 281 9.23 -11.91 -44.69
N LEU A 282 10.56 -11.89 -44.60
CA LEU A 282 11.34 -10.67 -44.33
C LEU A 282 11.43 -9.73 -45.55
N GLY A 283 11.32 -10.29 -46.75
CA GLY A 283 11.22 -9.53 -47.99
C GLY A 283 10.19 -10.20 -48.88
N GLY A 284 9.15 -9.47 -49.28
CA GLY A 284 8.14 -10.03 -50.19
C GLY A 284 8.66 -10.24 -51.60
N PRO A 285 7.88 -10.91 -52.47
CA PRO A 285 8.28 -11.18 -53.85
C PRO A 285 8.84 -9.99 -54.62
N PRO A 286 8.28 -8.75 -54.49
CA PRO A 286 8.87 -7.58 -55.16
C PRO A 286 10.29 -7.27 -54.70
N LEU A 287 10.60 -7.46 -53.41
CA LEU A 287 11.93 -7.21 -52.85
C LEU A 287 12.92 -8.32 -53.25
N VAL A 288 12.47 -9.58 -53.22
CA VAL A 288 13.28 -10.74 -53.66
C VAL A 288 13.66 -10.59 -55.13
N LYS A 289 12.69 -10.28 -56.00
CA LYS A 289 12.94 -10.01 -57.42
C LYS A 289 13.90 -8.85 -57.63
N ALA A 290 13.74 -7.76 -56.87
CA ALA A 290 14.63 -6.60 -56.96
C ALA A 290 16.07 -6.89 -56.49
N ALA A 291 16.24 -7.74 -55.47
CA ALA A 291 17.54 -8.03 -54.88
C ALA A 291 18.30 -9.17 -55.57
N THR A 292 17.60 -10.18 -56.09
CA THR A 292 18.20 -11.44 -56.56
C THR A 292 17.85 -11.79 -58.02
N GLY A 293 16.82 -11.15 -58.59
CA GLY A 293 16.27 -11.51 -59.90
C GLY A 293 15.33 -12.72 -59.90
N GLU A 294 15.15 -13.40 -58.76
CA GLU A 294 14.27 -14.56 -58.63
C GLU A 294 12.79 -14.16 -58.73
N GLU A 295 12.02 -14.88 -59.55
CA GLU A 295 10.56 -14.75 -59.63
C GLU A 295 9.91 -15.89 -58.83
N ILE A 296 9.33 -15.53 -57.69
CA ILE A 296 8.68 -16.47 -56.77
C ILE A 296 7.32 -15.90 -56.34
N THR A 297 6.32 -16.76 -56.15
CA THR A 297 5.02 -16.31 -55.64
C THR A 297 5.05 -16.11 -54.12
N ALA A 298 4.08 -15.38 -53.57
CA ALA A 298 4.02 -15.15 -52.11
C ALA A 298 3.76 -16.44 -51.31
N GLU A 299 3.02 -17.40 -51.88
CA GLU A 299 2.75 -18.69 -51.23
C GLU A 299 3.99 -19.60 -51.26
N GLU A 300 4.73 -19.63 -52.37
CA GLU A 300 5.99 -20.40 -52.46
C GLU A 300 7.08 -19.82 -51.57
N LEU A 301 7.16 -18.49 -51.45
CA LEU A 301 8.19 -17.82 -50.65
C LEU A 301 7.97 -17.96 -49.14
N GLY A 302 6.72 -17.97 -48.68
CA GLY A 302 6.40 -17.87 -47.26
C GLY A 302 4.96 -18.21 -46.90
N GLY A 303 4.33 -19.12 -47.65
CA GLY A 303 2.96 -19.58 -47.39
C GLY A 303 2.86 -20.56 -46.22
N ALA A 304 1.64 -21.05 -46.00
CA ALA A 304 1.35 -21.98 -44.91
C ALA A 304 2.07 -23.33 -45.07
N ASP A 305 2.14 -23.83 -46.31
CA ASP A 305 2.77 -25.13 -46.60
C ASP A 305 4.26 -25.11 -46.24
N LEU A 306 4.99 -24.05 -46.62
CA LEU A 306 6.41 -23.87 -46.29
C LEU A 306 6.65 -23.73 -44.78
N HIS A 307 5.88 -22.88 -44.09
CA HIS A 307 6.14 -22.59 -42.67
C HIS A 307 5.71 -23.69 -41.71
N CYS A 308 4.70 -24.50 -42.04
CA CYS A 308 4.29 -25.64 -41.21
C CYS A 308 5.03 -26.94 -41.54
N SER A 309 5.53 -27.12 -42.78
CA SER A 309 6.13 -28.40 -43.21
C SER A 309 7.65 -28.37 -43.30
N GLU A 310 8.25 -27.21 -43.59
CA GLU A 310 9.69 -27.11 -43.87
C GLU A 310 10.41 -26.22 -42.85
N SER A 311 9.98 -24.97 -42.70
CA SER A 311 10.74 -23.98 -41.90
C SER A 311 10.45 -24.04 -40.40
N GLY A 312 9.27 -24.52 -40.00
CA GLY A 312 8.82 -24.54 -38.60
C GLY A 312 8.59 -23.16 -37.98
N VAL A 313 8.29 -22.13 -38.79
CA VAL A 313 8.00 -20.78 -38.27
C VAL A 313 6.59 -20.69 -37.68
N THR A 314 5.68 -21.57 -38.12
CA THR A 314 4.30 -21.61 -37.64
C THR A 314 3.90 -23.03 -37.26
N ASP A 315 3.20 -23.19 -36.15
CA ASP A 315 2.95 -24.48 -35.50
C ASP A 315 1.67 -25.17 -35.98
N TYR A 316 0.66 -24.39 -36.37
CA TYR A 316 -0.66 -24.91 -36.70
C TYR A 316 -1.13 -24.48 -38.09
N TYR A 317 -1.55 -25.48 -38.86
CA TYR A 317 -2.03 -25.32 -40.22
C TYR A 317 -3.55 -25.17 -40.27
N ALA A 318 -4.04 -24.01 -40.70
CA ALA A 318 -5.47 -23.74 -40.84
C ALA A 318 -5.92 -23.69 -42.31
N HIS A 319 -7.14 -24.14 -42.59
CA HIS A 319 -7.70 -24.18 -43.94
C HIS A 319 -8.53 -22.95 -44.29
N SER A 320 -8.94 -22.17 -43.28
CA SER A 320 -9.76 -20.98 -43.43
C SER A 320 -9.65 -20.12 -42.17
N ASP A 321 -10.13 -18.88 -42.25
CA ASP A 321 -10.22 -17.99 -41.10
C ASP A 321 -11.00 -18.64 -39.95
N ALA A 322 -12.14 -19.29 -40.24
CA ALA A 322 -12.95 -19.96 -39.22
C ALA A 322 -12.20 -21.12 -38.54
N HIS A 323 -11.46 -21.92 -39.32
CA HIS A 323 -10.63 -23.00 -38.75
C HIS A 323 -9.50 -22.42 -37.87
N ALA A 324 -8.84 -21.35 -38.32
CA ALA A 324 -7.78 -20.70 -37.54
C ALA A 324 -8.29 -20.15 -36.20
N LEU A 325 -9.48 -19.53 -36.18
CA LEU A 325 -10.08 -19.05 -34.94
C LEU A 325 -10.49 -20.19 -34.01
N HIS A 326 -10.95 -21.32 -34.54
CA HIS A 326 -11.19 -22.53 -33.74
C HIS A 326 -9.90 -23.04 -33.08
N LEU A 327 -8.80 -23.14 -33.84
CA LEU A 327 -7.50 -23.53 -33.31
C LEU A 327 -7.00 -22.54 -32.25
N ALA A 328 -7.20 -21.23 -32.46
CA ALA A 328 -6.83 -20.21 -31.50
C ALA A 328 -7.60 -20.35 -30.17
N ARG A 329 -8.90 -20.66 -30.23
CA ARG A 329 -9.71 -20.96 -29.03
C ARG A 329 -9.19 -22.19 -28.30
N ASN A 330 -8.80 -23.24 -29.03
CA ASN A 330 -8.24 -24.46 -28.44
C ASN A 330 -6.89 -24.19 -27.76
N ALA A 331 -6.02 -23.40 -28.38
CA ALA A 331 -4.75 -22.97 -27.79
C ALA A 331 -4.97 -22.22 -26.47
N VAL A 332 -5.91 -21.27 -26.43
CA VAL A 332 -6.27 -20.53 -25.20
C VAL A 332 -6.88 -21.45 -24.13
N ALA A 333 -7.71 -22.41 -24.53
CA ALA A 333 -8.30 -23.38 -23.61
C ALA A 333 -7.25 -24.26 -22.92
N GLY A 334 -6.13 -24.56 -23.60
CA GLY A 334 -5.01 -25.34 -23.07
C GLY A 334 -4.09 -24.59 -22.08
N MET A 335 -4.21 -23.27 -21.97
CA MET A 335 -3.38 -22.47 -21.05
C MET A 335 -3.76 -22.72 -19.58
N GLU A 336 -2.81 -22.61 -18.64
CA GLU A 336 -3.05 -22.73 -17.19
C GLU A 336 -3.56 -21.43 -16.56
N LYS A 337 -4.48 -21.50 -15.59
CA LYS A 337 -5.15 -20.30 -15.05
C LYS A 337 -4.16 -19.53 -14.17
N PRO A 338 -4.04 -18.20 -14.31
CA PRO A 338 -3.13 -17.44 -13.48
C PRO A 338 -3.53 -17.57 -12.00
N GLU A 339 -2.55 -17.94 -11.17
CA GLU A 339 -2.72 -18.02 -9.72
C GLU A 339 -3.08 -16.64 -9.13
N GLY A 340 -4.08 -16.60 -8.26
CA GLY A 340 -4.50 -15.35 -7.60
C GLY A 340 -5.39 -14.42 -8.45
N SER A 341 -5.87 -14.87 -9.61
CA SER A 341 -6.91 -14.15 -10.36
C SER A 341 -8.19 -14.01 -9.53
N VAL A 342 -8.68 -12.78 -9.38
CA VAL A 342 -9.92 -12.51 -8.65
C VAL A 342 -11.11 -12.79 -9.56
N ARG A 343 -12.02 -13.66 -9.12
CA ARG A 343 -13.33 -13.79 -9.75
C ARG A 343 -14.32 -12.87 -9.07
N PHE A 344 -15.04 -12.12 -9.88
CA PHE A 344 -16.14 -11.29 -9.41
C PHE A 344 -17.24 -12.22 -8.90
N THR A 345 -17.93 -11.78 -7.86
CA THR A 345 -19.08 -12.51 -7.32
C THR A 345 -20.24 -12.42 -8.31
N GLU A 346 -20.94 -13.53 -8.52
CA GLU A 346 -22.18 -13.54 -9.31
C GLU A 346 -23.33 -12.84 -8.59
N GLN A 347 -23.21 -12.64 -7.27
CA GLN A 347 -24.18 -11.92 -6.45
C GLN A 347 -23.72 -10.48 -6.27
N TYR A 348 -24.40 -9.54 -6.95
CA TYR A 348 -24.25 -8.10 -6.77
C TYR A 348 -25.61 -7.40 -6.86
N GLU A 349 -25.73 -6.21 -6.27
CA GLU A 349 -26.92 -5.34 -6.37
C GLU A 349 -26.73 -4.38 -7.55
N GLU A 350 -27.76 -4.18 -8.37
CA GLU A 350 -27.75 -3.07 -9.34
C GLU A 350 -27.90 -1.71 -8.63
N PRO A 351 -27.46 -0.60 -9.24
CA PRO A 351 -27.72 0.74 -8.72
C PRO A 351 -29.22 1.00 -8.59
N LEU A 352 -29.62 1.81 -7.61
CA LEU A 352 -31.02 2.18 -7.38
C LEU A 352 -31.58 3.13 -8.44
N TYR A 353 -30.70 3.88 -9.12
CA TYR A 353 -31.07 4.90 -10.08
C TYR A 353 -30.58 4.55 -11.49
N SER A 354 -31.29 5.01 -12.52
CA SER A 354 -30.97 4.68 -13.91
C SER A 354 -29.67 5.34 -14.35
N ALA A 355 -28.84 4.60 -15.10
CA ALA A 355 -27.64 5.15 -15.73
C ALA A 355 -27.97 6.26 -16.75
N GLU A 356 -29.18 6.27 -17.33
CA GLU A 356 -29.61 7.31 -18.27
C GLU A 356 -29.69 8.70 -17.63
N GLU A 357 -29.92 8.75 -16.32
CA GLU A 357 -30.04 10.02 -15.60
C GLU A 357 -28.72 10.79 -15.55
N LEU A 358 -27.59 10.13 -15.80
CA LEU A 358 -26.27 10.78 -15.92
C LEU A 358 -26.25 11.91 -16.97
N PHE A 359 -27.09 11.80 -18.00
CA PHE A 359 -27.20 12.83 -19.03
C PHE A 359 -27.76 14.14 -18.48
N GLY A 360 -28.83 14.07 -17.69
CA GLY A 360 -29.47 15.25 -17.11
C GLY A 360 -28.73 15.82 -15.89
N ILE A 361 -27.85 15.04 -15.26
CA ILE A 361 -27.05 15.48 -14.11
C ILE A 361 -25.84 16.29 -14.54
N VAL A 362 -25.02 15.73 -15.45
CA VAL A 362 -23.72 16.34 -15.81
C VAL A 362 -23.86 17.32 -16.95
N GLY A 363 -24.65 16.99 -17.97
CA GLY A 363 -24.84 17.83 -19.16
C GLY A 363 -23.54 18.12 -19.94
N ALA A 364 -23.62 19.05 -20.90
CA ALA A 364 -22.48 19.44 -21.73
C ALA A 364 -21.73 20.68 -21.20
N ASN A 365 -22.36 21.48 -20.33
CA ASN A 365 -21.80 22.74 -19.88
C ASN A 365 -20.86 22.57 -18.67
N LEU A 366 -19.55 22.59 -18.94
CA LEU A 366 -18.51 22.44 -17.91
C LEU A 366 -18.42 23.60 -16.90
N LYS A 367 -19.10 24.73 -17.14
CA LYS A 367 -19.15 25.85 -16.18
C LYS A 367 -20.18 25.61 -15.06
N LYS A 368 -21.12 24.69 -15.26
CA LYS A 368 -22.11 24.33 -14.25
C LYS A 368 -21.55 23.31 -13.27
N THR A 369 -21.82 23.51 -11.99
CA THR A 369 -21.45 22.59 -10.92
C THR A 369 -22.56 21.57 -10.68
N PHE A 370 -22.20 20.33 -10.37
CA PHE A 370 -23.12 19.28 -9.94
C PHE A 370 -22.47 18.51 -8.78
N ASP A 371 -23.26 17.79 -7.97
CA ASP A 371 -22.71 16.92 -6.94
C ASP A 371 -22.27 15.59 -7.56
N VAL A 372 -20.97 15.29 -7.49
CA VAL A 372 -20.40 14.06 -8.04
C VAL A 372 -20.93 12.79 -7.38
N ARG A 373 -21.53 12.88 -6.18
CA ARG A 373 -22.23 11.77 -5.54
C ARG A 373 -23.39 11.24 -6.38
N GLU A 374 -24.04 12.08 -7.17
CA GLU A 374 -25.10 11.67 -8.08
C GLU A 374 -24.58 10.78 -9.22
N VAL A 375 -23.33 10.98 -9.65
CA VAL A 375 -22.65 10.08 -10.59
C VAL A 375 -22.30 8.76 -9.90
N ILE A 376 -21.73 8.81 -8.70
CA ILE A 376 -21.37 7.62 -7.91
C ILE A 376 -22.61 6.74 -7.68
N ALA A 377 -23.74 7.32 -7.31
CA ALA A 377 -25.00 6.63 -7.05
C ALA A 377 -25.50 5.79 -8.23
N ARG A 378 -25.16 6.15 -9.47
CA ARG A 378 -25.57 5.46 -10.71
C ARG A 378 -24.53 4.46 -11.22
N VAL A 379 -23.36 4.41 -10.57
CA VAL A 379 -22.24 3.54 -10.95
C VAL A 379 -22.06 2.38 -9.97
N VAL A 380 -22.30 2.59 -8.67
CA VAL A 380 -21.99 1.60 -7.62
C VAL A 380 -23.17 0.72 -7.23
N ASP A 381 -22.87 -0.48 -6.72
CA ASP A 381 -23.87 -1.49 -6.36
C ASP A 381 -24.81 -0.99 -5.25
N GLY A 382 -26.13 -1.15 -5.47
CA GLY A 382 -27.18 -0.69 -4.56
C GLY A 382 -27.12 0.81 -4.26
N SER A 383 -26.42 1.60 -5.09
CA SER A 383 -26.09 3.01 -4.84
C SER A 383 -25.44 3.27 -3.47
N ARG A 384 -24.76 2.27 -2.89
CA ARG A 384 -24.17 2.33 -1.55
C ARG A 384 -22.76 2.91 -1.58
N PHE A 385 -22.52 3.92 -0.76
CA PHE A 385 -21.23 4.60 -0.68
C PHE A 385 -20.88 4.95 0.77
N ASP A 386 -19.71 4.49 1.22
CA ASP A 386 -19.17 4.81 2.55
C ASP A 386 -18.19 5.97 2.43
N GLU A 387 -18.70 7.18 2.63
CA GLU A 387 -17.91 8.38 2.41
C GLU A 387 -16.84 8.57 3.50
N PHE A 388 -15.58 8.56 3.08
CA PHE A 388 -14.44 8.85 3.92
C PHE A 388 -14.21 10.36 4.04
N LYS A 389 -14.04 10.84 5.28
CA LYS A 389 -13.78 12.26 5.58
C LYS A 389 -14.79 13.20 4.89
N GLU A 390 -16.07 12.86 4.93
CA GLU A 390 -17.17 13.64 4.33
C GLU A 390 -17.08 15.15 4.63
N ARG A 391 -16.80 15.50 5.89
CA ARG A 391 -16.76 16.90 6.37
C ARG A 391 -15.39 17.58 6.30
N TYR A 392 -14.40 17.00 5.62
CA TYR A 392 -13.05 17.56 5.49
C TYR A 392 -12.61 17.51 4.02
N GLY A 393 -12.12 18.62 3.47
CA GLY A 393 -11.74 18.68 2.05
C GLY A 393 -12.89 18.29 1.10
N ALA A 394 -14.06 18.90 1.27
CA ALA A 394 -15.31 18.51 0.61
C ALA A 394 -15.30 18.61 -0.93
N THR A 395 -14.34 19.34 -1.51
CA THR A 395 -14.16 19.43 -2.96
C THR A 395 -13.50 18.19 -3.58
N LEU A 396 -13.03 17.25 -2.75
CA LEU A 396 -12.67 15.90 -3.16
C LEU A 396 -13.49 14.88 -2.36
N VAL A 397 -14.45 14.24 -3.03
CA VAL A 397 -15.25 13.16 -2.46
C VAL A 397 -14.41 11.88 -2.52
N THR A 398 -14.33 11.17 -1.39
CA THR A 398 -13.60 9.90 -1.31
C THR A 398 -14.42 8.89 -0.54
N GLY A 399 -14.41 7.62 -0.92
CA GLY A 399 -15.14 6.61 -0.17
C GLY A 399 -15.08 5.23 -0.78
N PHE A 400 -15.61 4.25 -0.04
CA PHE A 400 -15.61 2.85 -0.46
C PHE A 400 -16.97 2.46 -1.04
N ALA A 401 -16.94 1.62 -2.07
CA ALA A 401 -18.13 1.06 -2.70
C ALA A 401 -17.86 -0.33 -3.27
N HIS A 402 -18.87 -0.93 -3.91
CA HIS A 402 -18.71 -2.12 -4.74
C HIS A 402 -19.18 -1.83 -6.17
N ILE A 403 -18.53 -2.44 -7.16
CA ILE A 403 -18.97 -2.46 -8.56
C ILE A 403 -18.93 -3.91 -9.02
N PHE A 404 -20.08 -4.49 -9.37
CA PHE A 404 -20.21 -5.92 -9.66
C PHE A 404 -19.63 -6.81 -8.54
N GLY A 405 -19.88 -6.38 -7.29
CA GLY A 405 -19.43 -7.01 -6.05
C GLY A 405 -17.94 -6.87 -5.75
N GLN A 406 -17.15 -6.26 -6.63
CA GLN A 406 -15.74 -5.96 -6.39
C GLN A 406 -15.61 -4.69 -5.56
N SER A 407 -14.88 -4.74 -4.43
CA SER A 407 -14.62 -3.55 -3.61
C SER A 407 -13.74 -2.56 -4.36
N VAL A 408 -14.11 -1.28 -4.32
CA VAL A 408 -13.40 -0.17 -4.95
C VAL A 408 -13.29 1.03 -4.01
N GLY A 409 -12.18 1.77 -4.11
CA GLY A 409 -12.00 3.07 -3.49
C GLY A 409 -12.16 4.16 -4.54
N ILE A 410 -13.09 5.09 -4.32
CA ILE A 410 -13.42 6.13 -5.31
C ILE A 410 -12.84 7.46 -4.84
N LEU A 411 -12.19 8.20 -5.75
CA LEU A 411 -11.82 9.60 -5.60
C LEU A 411 -12.50 10.41 -6.71
N ALA A 412 -13.32 11.38 -6.34
CA ALA A 412 -14.16 12.10 -7.30
C ALA A 412 -14.16 13.61 -7.01
N ASN A 413 -13.90 14.44 -8.03
CA ASN A 413 -13.85 15.88 -7.85
C ASN A 413 -15.26 16.46 -7.70
N ASN A 414 -15.40 17.39 -6.76
CA ASN A 414 -16.62 18.17 -6.51
C ASN A 414 -16.30 19.66 -6.41
N GLY A 415 -15.25 20.10 -7.13
CA GLY A 415 -14.71 21.46 -7.09
C GLY A 415 -13.18 21.51 -7.26
N VAL A 416 -12.60 22.69 -7.01
CA VAL A 416 -11.14 22.91 -7.01
C VAL A 416 -10.45 22.17 -5.85
N LEU A 417 -9.20 21.76 -6.03
CA LEU A 417 -8.44 21.09 -4.97
C LEU A 417 -7.80 22.10 -3.99
N PHE A 418 -8.10 21.94 -2.71
CA PHE A 418 -7.41 22.63 -1.61
C PHE A 418 -6.37 21.72 -0.93
N SER A 419 -5.56 22.28 -0.04
CA SER A 419 -4.59 21.54 0.79
C SER A 419 -5.24 20.37 1.55
N GLU A 420 -6.42 20.60 2.13
CA GLU A 420 -7.21 19.60 2.85
C GLU A 420 -7.66 18.47 1.92
N SER A 421 -8.02 18.82 0.69
CA SER A 421 -8.46 17.86 -0.33
C SER A 421 -7.31 16.94 -0.74
N ALA A 422 -6.12 17.51 -0.96
CA ALA A 422 -4.92 16.75 -1.29
C ALA A 422 -4.46 15.83 -0.14
N MET A 423 -4.49 16.33 1.10
CA MET A 423 -4.21 15.53 2.30
C MET A 423 -5.22 14.40 2.50
N LYS A 424 -6.51 14.67 2.25
CA LYS A 424 -7.58 13.66 2.28
C LYS A 424 -7.35 12.58 1.22
N GLY A 425 -7.09 12.98 -0.02
CA GLY A 425 -6.84 12.05 -1.13
C GLY A 425 -5.60 11.18 -0.90
N ALA A 426 -4.49 11.77 -0.43
CA ALA A 426 -3.27 11.02 -0.10
C ALA A 426 -3.54 9.93 0.97
N HIS A 427 -4.15 10.31 2.09
CA HIS A 427 -4.49 9.34 3.15
C HIS A 427 -5.48 8.27 2.65
N PHE A 428 -6.47 8.65 1.84
CA PHE A 428 -7.42 7.67 1.30
C PHE A 428 -6.73 6.65 0.37
N ILE A 429 -5.78 7.09 -0.45
CA ILE A 429 -4.98 6.21 -1.30
C ILE A 429 -4.12 5.28 -0.43
N GLU A 430 -3.49 5.78 0.64
CA GLU A 430 -2.72 4.94 1.58
C GLU A 430 -3.59 3.83 2.18
N LEU A 431 -4.83 4.15 2.60
CA LEU A 431 -5.78 3.16 3.10
C LEU A 431 -6.16 2.10 2.05
N CYS A 432 -6.40 2.53 0.81
CA CYS A 432 -6.70 1.60 -0.28
C CYS A 432 -5.52 0.70 -0.60
N CYS A 433 -4.30 1.26 -0.65
CA CYS A 433 -3.06 0.51 -0.86
C CYS A 433 -2.83 -0.53 0.26
N GLN A 434 -2.99 -0.13 1.53
CA GLN A 434 -2.85 -1.04 2.68
C GLN A 434 -3.84 -2.21 2.61
N ARG A 435 -5.05 -1.96 2.10
CA ARG A 435 -6.13 -2.96 2.02
C ARG A 435 -6.17 -3.69 0.67
N LYS A 436 -5.28 -3.36 -0.26
CA LYS A 436 -5.28 -3.86 -1.66
C LYS A 436 -6.61 -3.63 -2.38
N ILE A 437 -7.20 -2.45 -2.17
CA ILE A 437 -8.45 -2.04 -2.82
C ILE A 437 -8.11 -1.24 -4.09
N PRO A 438 -8.62 -1.64 -5.27
CA PRO A 438 -8.50 -0.87 -6.51
C PRO A 438 -9.09 0.53 -6.41
N LEU A 439 -8.51 1.47 -7.16
CA LEU A 439 -8.89 2.88 -7.15
C LEU A 439 -9.62 3.27 -8.43
N LEU A 440 -10.73 3.99 -8.28
CA LEU A 440 -11.47 4.66 -9.37
C LEU A 440 -11.36 6.17 -9.20
N PHE A 441 -10.85 6.85 -10.22
CA PHE A 441 -10.77 8.31 -10.28
C PHE A 441 -11.84 8.87 -11.22
N LEU A 442 -12.71 9.74 -10.71
CA LEU A 442 -13.69 10.47 -11.51
C LEU A 442 -13.25 11.94 -11.63
N GLN A 443 -12.67 12.29 -12.78
CA GLN A 443 -12.10 13.62 -12.98
C GLN A 443 -13.13 14.63 -13.43
N ASN A 444 -13.29 15.68 -12.62
CA ASN A 444 -13.95 16.94 -12.99
C ASN A 444 -13.23 18.09 -12.28
N ILE A 445 -12.01 18.38 -12.73
CA ILE A 445 -11.06 19.25 -12.03
C ILE A 445 -10.59 20.41 -12.90
N THR A 446 -10.75 21.62 -12.36
CA THR A 446 -10.27 22.88 -12.94
C THR A 446 -8.88 23.29 -12.46
N GLY A 447 -8.38 22.67 -11.39
CA GLY A 447 -7.03 22.88 -10.85
C GLY A 447 -7.00 22.94 -9.33
N PHE A 448 -5.87 23.38 -8.80
CA PHE A 448 -5.72 23.70 -7.38
C PHE A 448 -6.15 25.15 -7.10
N MET A 449 -6.53 25.42 -5.85
CA MET A 449 -6.73 26.80 -5.41
C MET A 449 -5.45 27.62 -5.58
N VAL A 450 -5.58 28.90 -5.95
CA VAL A 450 -4.45 29.82 -6.16
C VAL A 450 -4.56 31.02 -5.22
N GLY A 451 -3.43 31.63 -4.90
CA GLY A 451 -3.37 32.83 -4.05
C GLY A 451 -2.32 32.72 -2.96
N ARG A 452 -1.89 33.86 -2.42
CA ARG A 452 -0.83 33.94 -1.39
C ARG A 452 -1.11 33.04 -0.19
N ASP A 453 -2.35 33.03 0.30
CA ASP A 453 -2.72 32.26 1.49
C ASP A 453 -2.67 30.75 1.24
N ALA A 454 -3.06 30.30 0.04
CA ALA A 454 -2.94 28.91 -0.37
C ALA A 454 -1.48 28.48 -0.47
N GLU A 455 -0.63 29.32 -1.07
CA GLU A 455 0.81 29.07 -1.19
C GLU A 455 1.51 29.04 0.17
N ALA A 456 1.26 30.04 1.02
CA ALA A 456 1.81 30.10 2.38
C ALA A 456 1.31 28.94 3.25
N GLY A 457 0.05 28.51 3.07
CA GLY A 457 -0.51 27.32 3.68
C GLY A 457 0.10 26.00 3.18
N GLY A 458 0.95 26.06 2.14
CA GLY A 458 1.68 24.92 1.61
C GLY A 458 0.89 24.07 0.62
N ILE A 459 0.00 24.66 -0.18
CA ILE A 459 -0.79 23.92 -1.18
C ILE A 459 0.09 23.07 -2.10
N ALA A 460 1.29 23.57 -2.47
CA ALA A 460 2.27 22.81 -3.25
C ALA A 460 2.74 21.53 -2.53
N LYS A 461 3.13 21.59 -1.24
CA LYS A 461 3.57 20.40 -0.49
C LYS A 461 2.42 19.44 -0.16
N HIS A 462 1.17 19.92 -0.12
CA HIS A 462 0.00 19.08 0.10
C HIS A 462 -0.42 18.40 -1.21
N GLY A 463 -0.46 19.12 -2.32
CA GLY A 463 -0.63 18.57 -3.67
C GLY A 463 0.44 17.53 -4.00
N ALA A 464 1.71 17.79 -3.64
CA ALA A 464 2.79 16.83 -3.80
C ALA A 464 2.54 15.50 -3.07
N LYS A 465 1.90 15.51 -1.88
CA LYS A 465 1.56 14.25 -1.18
C LYS A 465 0.53 13.44 -1.98
N LEU A 466 -0.51 14.09 -2.50
CA LEU A 466 -1.49 13.42 -3.35
C LEU A 466 -0.82 12.79 -4.58
N VAL A 467 0.01 13.56 -5.26
CA VAL A 467 0.74 13.10 -6.46
C VAL A 467 1.70 11.94 -6.14
N THR A 468 2.45 12.02 -5.03
CA THR A 468 3.30 10.91 -4.56
C THR A 468 2.46 9.66 -4.29
N ALA A 469 1.31 9.81 -3.62
CA ALA A 469 0.43 8.69 -3.33
C ALA A 469 -0.11 8.04 -4.62
N VAL A 470 -0.59 8.84 -5.58
CA VAL A 470 -1.08 8.36 -6.88
C VAL A 470 0.01 7.65 -7.69
N ALA A 471 1.21 8.23 -7.72
CA ALA A 471 2.33 7.68 -8.48
C ALA A 471 2.79 6.33 -7.92
N CYS A 472 2.91 6.22 -6.58
CA CYS A 472 3.45 5.02 -5.95
C CYS A 472 2.41 3.92 -5.73
N ALA A 473 1.11 4.26 -5.74
CA ALA A 473 0.03 3.29 -5.54
C ALA A 473 0.12 2.17 -6.58
N ALA A 474 0.32 0.94 -6.08
CA ALA A 474 0.51 -0.26 -6.90
C ALA A 474 -0.78 -1.08 -7.07
N VAL A 475 -1.85 -0.70 -6.37
CA VAL A 475 -3.21 -1.18 -6.62
C VAL A 475 -3.68 -0.77 -8.03
N PRO A 476 -4.57 -1.54 -8.68
CA PRO A 476 -5.13 -1.13 -9.96
C PRO A 476 -5.82 0.24 -9.88
N LYS A 477 -5.50 1.12 -10.82
CA LYS A 477 -6.09 2.47 -10.95
C LYS A 477 -6.86 2.55 -12.26
N VAL A 478 -8.11 2.98 -12.22
CA VAL A 478 -8.95 3.26 -13.40
C VAL A 478 -9.39 4.71 -13.31
N THR A 479 -9.33 5.44 -14.42
CA THR A 479 -9.69 6.86 -14.49
C THR A 479 -10.81 7.07 -15.50
N VAL A 480 -11.80 7.89 -15.15
CA VAL A 480 -12.85 8.36 -16.07
C VAL A 480 -12.90 9.88 -16.01
N LEU A 481 -12.69 10.53 -17.15
CA LEU A 481 -12.88 11.98 -17.29
C LEU A 481 -14.37 12.26 -17.53
N ILE A 482 -15.05 12.77 -16.52
CA ILE A 482 -16.50 13.06 -16.56
C ILE A 482 -16.79 14.56 -16.80
N GLY A 483 -15.75 15.40 -16.76
CA GLY A 483 -15.84 16.84 -16.99
C GLY A 483 -14.47 17.44 -17.34
N GLY A 484 -14.07 18.49 -16.61
CA GLY A 484 -12.76 19.13 -16.82
C GLY A 484 -11.59 18.28 -16.35
N SER A 485 -10.47 18.33 -17.07
CA SER A 485 -9.18 17.77 -16.66
C SER A 485 -8.08 18.77 -16.98
N TYR A 486 -7.87 19.73 -16.07
CA TYR A 486 -6.99 20.86 -16.30
C TYR A 486 -5.76 20.88 -15.37
N GLY A 487 -4.60 21.21 -15.96
CA GLY A 487 -3.36 21.51 -15.24
C GLY A 487 -2.93 20.45 -14.21
N ALA A 488 -2.46 20.90 -13.05
CA ALA A 488 -1.99 20.01 -11.97
C ALA A 488 -3.10 19.11 -11.38
N GLY A 489 -4.37 19.45 -11.61
CA GLY A 489 -5.50 18.61 -11.23
C GLY A 489 -5.50 17.26 -11.95
N ASN A 490 -5.15 17.25 -13.24
CA ASN A 490 -4.97 16.02 -14.02
C ASN A 490 -3.98 15.06 -13.34
N TYR A 491 -2.89 15.62 -12.80
CA TYR A 491 -1.82 14.85 -12.16
C TYR A 491 -2.29 14.24 -10.85
N GLY A 492 -2.87 15.06 -9.97
CA GLY A 492 -3.37 14.62 -8.66
C GLY A 492 -4.52 13.61 -8.74
N MET A 493 -5.22 13.53 -9.88
CA MET A 493 -6.35 12.62 -10.09
C MET A 493 -6.03 11.44 -11.01
N CYS A 494 -4.76 11.07 -11.16
CA CYS A 494 -4.32 9.91 -11.96
C CYS A 494 -4.62 10.04 -13.47
N GLY A 495 -4.19 11.15 -14.07
CA GLY A 495 -4.16 11.32 -15.52
C GLY A 495 -3.18 10.37 -16.23
N ARG A 496 -3.09 10.47 -17.56
CA ARG A 496 -2.37 9.50 -18.41
C ARG A 496 -0.92 9.21 -18.00
N ALA A 497 -0.21 10.22 -17.50
CA ALA A 497 1.20 10.09 -17.07
C ALA A 497 1.40 9.29 -15.77
N TYR A 498 0.34 9.00 -15.02
CA TYR A 498 0.39 8.26 -13.76
C TYR A 498 0.02 6.77 -13.92
N SER A 499 0.04 6.30 -15.18
CA SER A 499 -0.20 4.91 -15.58
C SER A 499 -1.42 4.29 -14.91
N PRO A 500 -2.63 4.87 -15.06
CA PRO A 500 -3.84 4.10 -14.78
C PRO A 500 -3.91 2.90 -15.74
N ARG A 501 -4.39 1.76 -15.24
CA ARG A 501 -4.59 0.54 -16.04
C ARG A 501 -5.45 0.84 -17.25
N PHE A 502 -6.48 1.67 -17.04
CA PHE A 502 -7.37 2.18 -18.07
C PHE A 502 -7.75 3.63 -17.78
N LEU A 503 -7.82 4.46 -18.82
CA LEU A 503 -8.35 5.82 -18.75
C LEU A 503 -9.41 6.02 -19.83
N PHE A 504 -10.63 6.39 -19.45
CA PHE A 504 -11.72 6.67 -20.38
C PHE A 504 -12.20 8.12 -20.26
N THR A 505 -12.88 8.60 -21.30
CA THR A 505 -13.32 9.99 -21.39
C THR A 505 -14.80 10.05 -21.77
N TRP A 506 -15.57 10.95 -21.17
CA TRP A 506 -16.94 11.23 -21.61
C TRP A 506 -16.98 12.24 -22.77
N PRO A 507 -18.05 12.30 -23.57
CA PRO A 507 -18.13 13.16 -24.76
C PRO A 507 -18.13 14.67 -24.44
N ASN A 508 -18.58 15.05 -23.24
CA ASN A 508 -18.58 16.43 -22.76
C ASN A 508 -17.23 16.88 -22.18
N ALA A 509 -16.34 15.95 -21.83
CA ALA A 509 -15.12 16.25 -21.09
C ALA A 509 -14.16 17.15 -21.90
N ARG A 510 -13.23 17.83 -21.21
CA ARG A 510 -12.17 18.62 -21.83
C ARG A 510 -10.86 18.41 -21.11
N ILE A 511 -9.76 18.25 -21.86
CA ILE A 511 -8.42 18.03 -21.31
C ILE A 511 -7.41 19.03 -21.90
N SER A 512 -6.77 19.82 -21.05
CA SER A 512 -5.71 20.74 -21.49
C SER A 512 -4.86 21.20 -20.31
N VAL A 513 -3.78 21.94 -20.60
CA VAL A 513 -2.90 22.49 -19.56
C VAL A 513 -3.62 23.51 -18.64
N MET A 514 -4.58 24.25 -19.19
CA MET A 514 -5.50 25.15 -18.47
C MET A 514 -6.71 25.47 -19.35
N GLY A 515 -7.75 26.12 -18.81
CA GLY A 515 -8.91 26.53 -19.62
C GLY A 515 -8.53 27.53 -20.72
N GLY A 516 -9.19 27.46 -21.88
CA GLY A 516 -8.88 28.34 -23.03
C GLY A 516 -9.00 29.83 -22.70
N GLU A 517 -10.08 30.21 -22.00
CA GLU A 517 -10.31 31.58 -21.51
C GLU A 517 -9.19 32.05 -20.57
N GLN A 518 -8.71 31.16 -19.69
CA GLN A 518 -7.60 31.46 -18.78
C GLN A 518 -6.28 31.66 -19.54
N ALA A 519 -5.98 30.78 -20.50
CA ALA A 519 -4.78 30.87 -21.32
C ALA A 519 -4.76 32.16 -22.14
N ALA A 520 -5.89 32.51 -22.75
CA ALA A 520 -6.01 33.72 -23.55
C ALA A 520 -5.85 34.98 -22.68
N ASN A 521 -6.47 35.03 -21.51
CA ASN A 521 -6.31 36.16 -20.58
C ASN A 521 -4.86 36.35 -20.14
N VAL A 522 -4.14 35.27 -19.79
CA VAL A 522 -2.72 35.36 -19.41
C VAL A 522 -1.86 35.90 -20.56
N LEU A 523 -2.08 35.40 -21.78
CA LEU A 523 -1.32 35.86 -22.96
C LEU A 523 -1.60 37.32 -23.28
N CYS A 524 -2.86 37.75 -23.20
CA CYS A 524 -3.25 39.15 -23.35
C CYS A 524 -2.56 40.06 -22.32
N THR A 525 -2.57 39.69 -21.03
CA THR A 525 -1.90 40.46 -19.98
C THR A 525 -0.39 40.57 -20.21
N VAL A 526 0.28 39.47 -20.60
CA VAL A 526 1.72 39.49 -20.90
C VAL A 526 2.04 40.40 -22.07
N GLN A 527 1.23 40.39 -23.14
CA GLN A 527 1.44 41.27 -24.29
C GLN A 527 1.16 42.74 -23.94
N GLN A 528 0.12 42.99 -23.14
CA GLN A 528 -0.18 44.33 -22.64
C GLN A 528 0.98 44.91 -21.82
N ASP A 529 1.55 44.12 -20.90
CA ASP A 529 2.70 44.53 -20.09
C ASP A 529 3.96 44.75 -20.94
N LYS A 530 4.19 43.91 -21.95
CA LYS A 530 5.29 44.08 -22.90
C LYS A 530 5.14 45.39 -23.69
N ARG A 531 3.96 45.63 -24.29
CA ARG A 531 3.66 46.85 -25.05
C ARG A 531 3.79 48.11 -24.18
N LYS A 532 3.34 48.04 -22.93
CA LYS A 532 3.51 49.11 -21.93
C LYS A 532 4.99 49.42 -21.65
N ARG A 533 5.86 48.39 -21.56
CA ARG A 533 7.32 48.58 -21.42
C ARG A 533 7.96 49.15 -22.69
N GLU A 534 7.44 48.79 -23.85
CA GLU A 534 7.88 49.28 -25.17
C GLU A 534 7.29 50.66 -25.54
N GLY A 535 6.46 51.26 -24.68
CA GLY A 535 5.84 52.56 -24.91
C GLY A 535 4.75 52.58 -25.99
N THR A 536 4.21 51.42 -26.37
CA THR A 536 3.19 51.29 -27.41
C THR A 536 1.81 50.99 -26.82
N VAL A 537 0.75 51.42 -27.51
CA VAL A 537 -0.65 51.25 -27.06
C VAL A 537 -1.14 49.83 -27.37
N TRP A 538 -1.84 49.22 -26.41
CA TRP A 538 -2.57 47.96 -26.57
C TRP A 538 -4.06 48.27 -26.70
N THR A 539 -4.65 47.97 -27.86
CA THR A 539 -6.06 48.25 -28.14
C THR A 539 -6.96 47.08 -27.78
N LYS A 540 -8.28 47.28 -27.73
CA LYS A 540 -9.23 46.18 -27.52
C LYS A 540 -9.27 45.25 -28.72
N GLU A 541 -9.05 45.79 -29.92
CA GLU A 541 -8.99 45.04 -31.16
C GLU A 541 -7.77 44.11 -31.19
N ASP A 542 -6.60 44.57 -30.70
CA ASP A 542 -5.42 43.71 -30.51
C ASP A 542 -5.71 42.57 -29.51
N ASP A 543 -6.45 42.89 -28.44
CA ASP A 543 -6.82 41.95 -27.39
C ASP A 543 -7.76 40.84 -27.91
N GLU A 544 -8.79 41.20 -28.68
CA GLU A 544 -9.72 40.25 -29.31
C GLU A 544 -9.03 39.43 -30.41
N ALA A 545 -8.15 40.06 -31.20
CA ALA A 545 -7.38 39.39 -32.25
C ALA A 545 -6.44 38.32 -31.71
N LEU A 546 -5.91 38.49 -30.49
CA LEU A 546 -5.12 37.47 -29.80
C LEU A 546 -5.99 36.45 -29.05
N ARG A 547 -7.05 36.89 -28.37
CA ARG A 547 -7.88 36.03 -27.51
C ARG A 547 -8.59 34.93 -28.29
N ARG A 548 -9.33 35.31 -29.35
CA ARG A 548 -10.16 34.37 -30.13
C ARG A 548 -9.38 33.15 -30.68
N PRO A 549 -8.24 33.30 -31.39
CA PRO A 549 -7.53 32.14 -31.92
C PRO A 549 -6.94 31.24 -30.83
N VAL A 550 -6.61 31.79 -29.65
CA VAL A 550 -6.16 31.00 -28.51
C VAL A 550 -7.31 30.16 -27.95
N GLU A 551 -8.48 30.75 -27.73
CA GLU A 551 -9.65 30.04 -27.24
C GLU A 551 -10.10 28.93 -28.19
N GLU A 552 -10.18 29.22 -29.50
CA GLU A 552 -10.52 28.24 -30.53
C GLU A 552 -9.51 27.07 -30.57
N LYS A 553 -8.22 27.38 -30.45
CA LYS A 553 -7.17 26.34 -30.41
C LYS A 553 -7.35 25.43 -29.20
N PHE A 554 -7.55 26.01 -28.00
CA PHE A 554 -7.69 25.24 -26.77
C PHE A 554 -8.98 24.40 -26.75
N GLU A 555 -10.08 24.91 -27.30
CA GLU A 555 -11.33 24.15 -27.42
C GLU A 555 -11.15 22.96 -28.38
N LYS A 556 -10.49 23.18 -29.52
CA LYS A 556 -10.20 22.12 -30.49
C LYS A 556 -9.26 21.04 -29.93
N GLU A 557 -8.15 21.45 -29.34
CA GLU A 557 -7.13 20.53 -28.80
C GLU A 557 -7.61 19.85 -27.50
N GLY A 558 -8.52 20.48 -26.76
CA GLY A 558 -9.11 19.92 -25.55
C GLY A 558 -10.30 18.99 -25.78
N HIS A 559 -10.83 18.92 -27.00
CA HIS A 559 -11.98 18.08 -27.34
C HIS A 559 -11.66 16.57 -27.19
N PRO A 560 -12.60 15.72 -26.68
CA PRO A 560 -12.35 14.29 -26.47
C PRO A 560 -11.89 13.55 -27.73
N TYR A 561 -12.38 13.93 -28.90
CA TYR A 561 -11.96 13.31 -30.16
C TYR A 561 -10.51 13.63 -30.53
N PHE A 562 -10.03 14.83 -30.21
CA PHE A 562 -8.63 15.19 -30.45
C PHE A 562 -7.69 14.39 -29.55
N ALA A 563 -8.06 14.24 -28.27
CA ALA A 563 -7.35 13.48 -27.26
C ALA A 563 -7.33 11.97 -27.58
N SER A 564 -8.50 11.39 -27.86
CA SER A 564 -8.66 9.96 -28.16
C SER A 564 -8.00 9.56 -29.48
N ALA A 565 -8.01 10.45 -30.48
CA ALA A 565 -7.25 10.26 -31.72
C ALA A 565 -5.75 10.10 -31.50
N ARG A 566 -5.22 10.63 -30.39
CA ARG A 566 -3.81 10.62 -29.99
C ARG A 566 -3.50 9.66 -28.84
N LEU A 567 -4.47 8.84 -28.42
CA LEU A 567 -4.33 7.88 -27.32
C LEU A 567 -3.95 8.51 -25.97
N TRP A 568 -4.47 9.71 -25.69
CA TRP A 568 -4.40 10.29 -24.34
C TRP A 568 -5.35 9.56 -23.38
N ASP A 569 -6.40 8.94 -23.95
CA ASP A 569 -7.33 8.01 -23.33
C ASP A 569 -7.40 6.69 -24.12
N ASP A 570 -7.99 5.68 -23.50
CA ASP A 570 -8.25 4.35 -24.06
C ASP A 570 -9.65 4.27 -24.70
N GLY A 571 -10.36 5.39 -24.85
CA GLY A 571 -11.65 5.48 -25.52
C GLY A 571 -12.56 6.55 -24.95
N VAL A 572 -13.38 7.13 -25.83
CA VAL A 572 -14.53 7.96 -25.45
C VAL A 572 -15.75 7.04 -25.30
N ILE A 573 -16.42 7.11 -24.15
CA ILE A 573 -17.53 6.21 -23.80
C ILE A 573 -18.84 6.96 -23.61
N ASP A 574 -19.96 6.31 -23.86
CA ASP A 574 -21.28 6.79 -23.45
C ASP A 574 -21.33 6.84 -21.92
N PRO A 575 -21.73 7.97 -21.29
CA PRO A 575 -21.83 8.06 -19.83
C PRO A 575 -22.62 6.90 -19.19
N ARG A 576 -23.64 6.37 -19.87
CA ARG A 576 -24.45 5.24 -19.40
C ARG A 576 -23.66 3.94 -19.26
N ASP A 577 -22.63 3.76 -20.10
CA ASP A 577 -21.82 2.54 -20.12
C ASP A 577 -20.71 2.57 -19.06
N THR A 578 -20.54 3.66 -18.31
CA THR A 578 -19.46 3.85 -17.32
C THR A 578 -19.35 2.68 -16.34
N ARG A 579 -20.47 2.24 -15.76
CA ARG A 579 -20.50 1.10 -14.82
C ARG A 579 -19.95 -0.16 -15.47
N LYS A 580 -20.44 -0.51 -16.67
CA LYS A 580 -20.04 -1.70 -17.42
C LYS A 580 -18.56 -1.65 -17.82
N VAL A 581 -18.12 -0.51 -18.36
CA VAL A 581 -16.73 -0.29 -18.79
C VAL A 581 -15.75 -0.40 -17.61
N VAL A 582 -16.07 0.26 -16.49
CA VAL A 582 -15.25 0.20 -15.27
C VAL A 582 -15.23 -1.22 -14.68
N GLY A 583 -16.37 -1.92 -14.72
CA GLY A 583 -16.45 -3.33 -14.33
C GLY A 583 -15.53 -4.23 -15.14
N LEU A 584 -15.58 -4.14 -16.47
CA LEU A 584 -14.70 -4.89 -17.38
C LEU A 584 -13.22 -4.51 -17.20
N ALA A 585 -12.93 -3.23 -16.97
CA ALA A 585 -11.58 -2.75 -16.69
C ALA A 585 -11.01 -3.36 -15.39
N PHE A 586 -11.79 -3.41 -14.30
CA PHE A 586 -11.35 -4.07 -13.07
C PHE A 586 -11.29 -5.60 -13.20
N GLN A 587 -12.18 -6.22 -13.98
CA GLN A 587 -12.12 -7.65 -14.28
C GLN A 587 -10.80 -8.01 -14.95
N ALA A 588 -10.35 -7.20 -15.91
CA ALA A 588 -9.05 -7.34 -16.54
C ALA A 588 -7.91 -7.07 -15.55
N ALA A 589 -7.98 -5.97 -14.79
CA ALA A 589 -6.88 -5.53 -13.93
C ALA A 589 -6.63 -6.42 -12.71
N LEU A 590 -7.60 -7.25 -12.34
CA LEU A 590 -7.52 -8.18 -11.22
C LEU A 590 -7.19 -9.62 -11.64
N GLN A 591 -6.76 -9.83 -12.89
CA GLN A 591 -6.17 -11.11 -13.33
C GLN A 591 -4.76 -11.33 -12.75
N LYS A 592 -4.11 -10.26 -12.25
CA LYS A 592 -2.78 -10.30 -11.64
C LYS A 592 -2.87 -9.97 -10.14
N PRO A 593 -2.10 -10.68 -9.28
CA PRO A 593 -2.03 -10.36 -7.86
C PRO A 593 -1.60 -8.91 -7.60
N ILE A 594 -2.23 -8.27 -6.61
CA ILE A 594 -1.93 -6.88 -6.24
C ILE A 594 -0.62 -6.85 -5.42
N PRO A 595 0.44 -6.19 -5.94
CA PRO A 595 1.72 -6.08 -5.24
C PRO A 595 1.62 -5.17 -4.01
N GLU A 596 2.60 -5.28 -3.11
CA GLU A 596 2.75 -4.33 -2.00
C GLU A 596 3.12 -2.94 -2.53
N THR A 597 2.50 -1.90 -1.95
CA THR A 597 2.82 -0.51 -2.30
C THR A 597 3.96 -0.01 -1.44
N LYS A 598 5.00 0.56 -2.07
CA LYS A 598 6.07 1.29 -1.40
C LYS A 598 6.00 2.75 -1.81
N PHE A 599 5.62 3.62 -0.89
CA PHE A 599 5.57 5.06 -1.14
C PHE A 599 6.98 5.68 -1.19
N GLY A 600 7.14 6.70 -2.04
CA GLY A 600 8.26 7.63 -1.95
C GLY A 600 8.15 8.51 -0.71
N VAL A 601 9.16 9.37 -0.49
CA VAL A 601 9.17 10.29 0.65
C VAL A 601 8.01 11.28 0.55
N PHE A 602 7.14 11.31 1.55
CA PHE A 602 6.15 12.37 1.69
C PHE A 602 6.81 13.62 2.25
N ARG A 603 6.65 14.76 1.56
CA ARG A 603 7.18 16.05 2.00
C ARG A 603 6.37 16.59 3.19
N MET A 604 6.72 16.16 4.39
CA MET A 604 6.12 16.64 5.63
C MET A 604 6.70 17.99 6.07
N ASN A 605 5.99 18.69 6.94
CA ASN A 605 6.49 19.89 7.61
C ASN A 605 6.98 19.47 8.99
N TYR A 606 8.29 19.58 9.25
CA TYR A 606 8.88 19.21 10.52
C TYR A 606 8.17 19.86 11.71
N GLY A 607 7.81 21.15 11.62
CA GLY A 607 7.09 21.84 12.69
C GLY A 607 5.69 21.25 12.98
N SER A 608 4.99 20.75 11.94
CA SER A 608 3.70 20.08 12.11
C SER A 608 3.84 18.70 12.74
N GLU A 609 4.90 17.97 12.39
CA GLU A 609 5.22 16.68 13.00
C GLU A 609 5.64 16.84 14.47
N VAL A 610 6.43 17.87 14.78
CA VAL A 610 6.80 18.20 16.17
C VAL A 610 5.56 18.63 16.97
N TYR A 611 4.65 19.41 16.38
CA TYR A 611 3.37 19.74 17.02
C TYR A 611 2.56 18.47 17.33
N ALA A 612 2.36 17.60 16.34
CA ALA A 612 1.64 16.33 16.53
C ALA A 612 2.34 15.41 17.54
N PHE A 613 3.66 15.42 17.56
CA PHE A 613 4.47 14.67 18.53
C PHE A 613 4.24 15.17 19.95
N GLY A 614 4.21 16.49 20.18
CA GLY A 614 3.86 17.08 21.47
C GLY A 614 2.51 16.58 21.99
N HIS A 615 1.49 16.51 21.14
CA HIS A 615 0.19 15.91 21.48
C HIS A 615 0.27 14.41 21.78
N ARG A 616 1.04 13.64 20.99
CA ARG A 616 1.21 12.19 21.16
C ARG A 616 1.85 11.85 22.49
N ILE A 617 2.86 12.60 22.90
CA ILE A 617 3.52 12.42 24.20
C ILE A 617 2.75 13.11 25.33
N GLY A 618 1.57 13.68 25.06
CA GLY A 618 0.68 14.33 26.04
C GLY A 618 1.24 15.60 26.66
N ALA A 619 2.10 16.32 25.94
CA ALA A 619 2.67 17.61 26.32
C ALA A 619 2.37 18.72 25.27
N PRO A 620 1.10 18.94 24.89
CA PRO A 620 0.72 19.90 23.85
C PRO A 620 1.03 21.37 24.19
N GLU A 621 1.20 21.68 25.47
CA GLU A 621 1.56 23.01 26.00
C GLU A 621 3.03 23.37 25.81
N VAL A 622 3.88 22.41 25.47
CA VAL A 622 5.30 22.64 25.24
C VAL A 622 5.48 23.42 23.94
N GLN A 623 6.21 24.54 24.01
CA GLN A 623 6.54 25.33 22.84
C GLN A 623 7.32 24.49 21.81
N PRO A 624 6.93 24.51 20.51
CA PRO A 624 7.58 23.71 19.48
C PRO A 624 9.10 23.86 19.45
N ASP A 625 9.62 25.07 19.64
CA ASP A 625 11.06 25.34 19.60
C ASP A 625 11.85 24.57 20.67
N LYS A 626 11.23 24.31 21.83
CA LYS A 626 11.87 23.51 22.88
C LYS A 626 11.90 22.02 22.54
N LEU A 627 10.84 21.51 21.92
CA LEU A 627 10.81 20.12 21.40
C LEU A 627 11.82 19.95 20.27
N VAL A 628 11.85 20.92 19.36
CA VAL A 628 12.83 21.02 18.27
C VAL A 628 14.26 21.00 18.85
N LYS A 629 14.57 21.79 19.88
CA LYS A 629 15.88 21.77 20.56
C LYS A 629 16.19 20.41 21.18
N ALA A 630 15.26 19.79 21.91
CA ALA A 630 15.45 18.47 22.49
C ALA A 630 15.74 17.38 21.44
N LEU A 631 15.06 17.45 20.30
CA LEU A 631 15.18 16.50 19.18
C LEU A 631 16.37 16.78 18.25
N THR A 632 17.35 17.59 18.66
CA THR A 632 18.46 18.00 17.78
C THR A 632 19.80 17.72 18.41
N CYS A 633 20.50 16.73 17.86
CA CYS A 633 21.83 16.36 18.28
C CYS A 633 22.85 17.42 17.86
N GLU A 634 23.93 17.53 18.63
CA GLU A 634 25.07 18.40 18.30
C GLU A 634 25.63 18.14 16.90
N SER A 635 25.71 16.87 16.50
CA SER A 635 26.18 16.44 15.18
C SER A 635 25.38 17.03 14.01
N PHE A 636 24.13 17.46 14.22
CA PHE A 636 23.34 18.09 13.18
C PHE A 636 23.92 19.44 12.73
N PHE A 637 24.54 20.19 13.64
CA PHE A 637 25.11 21.50 13.35
C PHE A 637 26.48 21.42 12.66
N THR A 638 27.14 20.26 12.71
CA THR A 638 28.46 20.02 12.11
C THR A 638 28.38 19.43 10.69
N ARG A 639 27.19 19.39 10.07
CA ARG A 639 26.99 18.87 8.70
C ARG A 639 27.40 19.92 7.66
N ALA A 640 28.25 19.54 6.70
CA ALA A 640 28.75 20.43 5.64
C ALA A 640 27.63 21.08 4.79
N ASP A 641 26.48 20.44 4.69
CA ASP A 641 25.27 20.90 4.00
C ASP A 641 24.46 21.96 4.78
N VAL A 642 24.88 22.32 5.99
CA VAL A 642 24.34 23.46 6.76
C VAL A 642 25.23 24.71 6.60
N GLU A 643 26.53 24.55 6.29
CA GLU A 643 27.45 25.66 6.03
C GLU A 643 27.35 26.21 4.60
N GLU A 644 27.07 25.36 3.60
CA GLU A 644 26.79 25.81 2.23
C GLU A 644 25.29 25.97 1.99
N GLY A 645 24.84 27.23 2.02
CA GLY A 645 23.50 27.64 1.62
C GLY A 645 23.12 27.13 0.23
N ALA A 646 22.42 26.00 0.20
CA ALA A 646 21.74 25.50 -0.98
C ALA A 646 20.54 26.42 -1.31
N THR A 647 20.82 27.48 -2.08
CA THR A 647 19.91 28.20 -2.99
C THR A 647 18.46 28.39 -2.51
N GLY A 648 18.19 29.55 -1.89
CA GLY A 648 16.91 30.25 -2.02
C GLY A 648 15.77 29.86 -1.07
N SER A 649 15.98 28.99 -0.09
CA SER A 649 15.00 28.75 0.98
C SER A 649 15.46 29.44 2.26
N ALA A 650 15.20 30.75 2.39
CA ALA A 650 15.36 31.40 3.68
C ALA A 650 14.44 30.71 4.70
N PRO A 651 14.94 30.30 5.88
CA PRO A 651 14.06 29.90 6.95
C PRO A 651 13.19 31.10 7.32
N SER A 652 11.87 30.95 7.23
CA SER A 652 10.95 31.91 7.81
C SER A 652 11.20 31.89 9.33
N HIS A 653 11.77 32.99 9.83
CA HIS A 653 12.45 33.17 11.10
C HIS A 653 13.95 32.83 11.05
N SER A 654 14.73 33.90 10.99
CA SER A 654 16.06 33.98 11.57
C SER A 654 15.96 33.58 13.05
N PHE A 655 16.08 32.30 13.34
CA PHE A 655 16.59 31.89 14.64
C PHE A 655 18.03 32.41 14.64
N GLU A 656 18.29 33.45 15.41
CA GLU A 656 19.64 33.69 15.92
C GLU A 656 20.16 32.33 16.40
N VAL A 657 21.33 31.96 15.89
CA VAL A 657 22.08 30.78 16.33
C VAL A 657 22.46 31.06 17.77
N VAL A 658 21.51 30.84 18.68
CA VAL A 658 21.76 30.83 20.11
C VAL A 658 22.42 29.48 20.37
N GLU A 659 23.73 29.54 20.56
CA GLU A 659 24.56 28.54 21.22
C GLU A 659 23.75 27.85 22.33
N GLU A 660 23.50 26.56 22.18
CA GLU A 660 23.33 25.59 23.26
C GLU A 660 22.87 24.28 22.62
N SER A 661 23.80 23.33 22.47
CA SER A 661 23.50 21.95 22.08
C SER A 661 22.46 21.33 23.02
N ASN A 662 21.82 20.23 22.59
CA ASN A 662 20.91 19.49 23.48
C ASN A 662 21.65 18.76 24.62
N SER A 663 22.98 18.82 24.69
CA SER A 663 23.84 18.18 25.69
C SER A 663 23.46 18.54 27.13
N GLU A 664 23.11 19.81 27.40
CA GLU A 664 22.58 20.20 28.71
C GLU A 664 21.22 19.57 29.03
N LEU A 665 20.33 19.51 28.03
CA LEU A 665 19.01 18.90 28.16
C LEU A 665 19.13 17.39 28.36
N ILE A 666 20.10 16.74 27.71
CA ILE A 666 20.41 15.32 27.91
C ILE A 666 20.84 15.08 29.36
N ALA A 667 21.74 15.90 29.91
CA ALA A 667 22.19 15.77 31.30
C ALA A 667 21.05 15.99 32.31
N LYS A 668 20.28 17.07 32.14
CA LYS A 668 19.10 17.37 32.98
C LYS A 668 18.06 16.26 32.91
N GLY A 669 17.76 15.79 31.70
CA GLY A 669 16.80 14.72 31.43
C GLY A 669 17.25 13.37 32.00
N ARG A 670 18.54 13.04 31.91
CA ARG A 670 19.12 11.82 32.51
C ARG A 670 18.96 11.82 34.02
N GLY A 671 19.25 12.95 34.68
CA GLY A 671 19.07 13.10 36.13
C GLY A 671 17.60 12.94 36.55
N ALA A 672 16.69 13.64 35.87
CA ALA A 672 15.25 13.56 36.14
C ALA A 672 14.71 12.14 35.94
N LEU A 673 15.08 11.49 34.83
CA LEU A 673 14.67 10.14 34.51
C LEU A 673 15.15 9.13 35.56
N SER A 674 16.44 9.18 35.91
CA SER A 674 17.03 8.30 36.93
C SER A 674 16.33 8.48 38.29
N HIS A 675 16.13 9.72 38.72
CA HIS A 675 15.45 10.03 39.97
C HIS A 675 14.01 9.47 40.01
N MET A 676 13.23 9.65 38.94
CA MET A 676 11.84 9.16 38.86
C MET A 676 11.77 7.63 38.88
N VAL A 677 12.63 6.95 38.10
CA VAL A 677 12.66 5.48 38.04
C VAL A 677 13.11 4.89 39.38
N LEU A 678 14.17 5.44 39.99
CA LEU A 678 14.65 4.99 41.30
C LEU A 678 13.60 5.20 42.40
N SER A 679 12.94 6.36 42.44
CA SER A 679 11.89 6.64 43.42
C SER A 679 10.71 5.67 43.27
N TYR A 680 10.33 5.36 42.02
CA TYR A 680 9.31 4.34 41.75
C TYR A 680 9.77 2.95 42.24
N LEU A 681 11.00 2.53 41.91
CA LEU A 681 11.50 1.21 42.30
C LEU A 681 11.70 1.08 43.81
N ARG A 682 12.27 2.07 44.50
CA ARG A 682 12.45 2.06 45.97
C ARG A 682 11.11 1.92 46.71
N SER A 683 10.07 2.61 46.24
CA SER A 683 8.73 2.48 46.82
C SER A 683 8.09 1.10 46.56
N HIS A 684 8.39 0.48 45.42
CA HIS A 684 7.82 -0.82 45.03
C HIS A 684 8.70 -2.03 45.36
N LEU A 685 9.95 -1.83 45.80
CA LEU A 685 10.90 -2.88 46.18
C LEU A 685 11.64 -2.50 47.48
N PRO A 686 10.93 -2.26 48.60
CA PRO A 686 11.55 -1.77 49.84
C PRO A 686 12.43 -2.81 50.54
N LEU A 687 12.31 -4.09 50.16
CA LEU A 687 13.08 -5.21 50.73
C LEU A 687 14.29 -5.59 49.87
N ALA A 688 14.42 -5.03 48.66
CA ALA A 688 15.57 -5.27 47.80
C ALA A 688 16.77 -4.40 48.24
N PRO A 689 18.01 -4.87 48.10
CA PRO A 689 19.17 -4.05 48.37
C PRO A 689 19.29 -2.92 47.32
N GLU A 690 19.93 -1.81 47.70
CA GLU A 690 20.03 -0.63 46.83
C GLU A 690 20.78 -0.95 45.53
N GLU A 691 21.81 -1.81 45.59
CA GLU A 691 22.59 -2.24 44.42
C GLU A 691 21.71 -2.95 43.38
N PHE A 692 20.74 -3.75 43.84
CA PHE A 692 19.79 -4.42 42.97
C PHE A 692 18.79 -3.43 42.34
N VAL A 693 18.28 -2.49 43.13
CA VAL A 693 17.35 -1.45 42.66
C VAL A 693 18.01 -0.59 41.58
N GLN A 694 19.26 -0.20 41.79
CA GLN A 694 20.05 0.55 40.80
C GLN A 694 20.24 -0.25 39.51
N ALA A 695 20.59 -1.54 39.59
CA ALA A 695 20.76 -2.38 38.41
C ALA A 695 19.46 -2.53 37.58
N VAL A 696 18.30 -2.60 38.23
CA VAL A 696 16.99 -2.61 37.54
C VAL A 696 16.72 -1.27 36.88
N ALA A 697 17.01 -0.15 37.57
CA ALA A 697 16.85 1.18 37.01
C ALA A 697 17.72 1.36 35.75
N ASP A 698 19.01 1.01 35.84
CA ASP A 698 19.98 1.12 34.75
C ASP A 698 19.56 0.30 33.53
N GLN A 699 19.01 -0.91 33.73
CA GLN A 699 18.48 -1.72 32.65
C GLN A 699 17.27 -1.06 31.95
N LEU A 700 16.34 -0.47 32.72
CA LEU A 700 15.16 0.23 32.19
C LEU A 700 15.52 1.49 31.39
N ILE A 701 16.57 2.21 31.81
CA ILE A 701 16.99 3.49 31.20
C ILE A 701 18.25 3.36 30.35
N SER A 702 18.60 2.12 29.99
CA SER A 702 19.71 1.81 29.09
C SER A 702 19.47 2.39 27.69
N ASP A 703 20.55 2.72 26.97
CA ASP A 703 20.48 3.28 25.62
C ASP A 703 19.65 2.39 24.68
N GLU A 704 19.79 1.06 24.77
CA GLU A 704 19.04 0.10 23.97
C GLU A 704 17.53 0.20 24.24
N GLN A 705 17.13 0.26 25.51
CA GLN A 705 15.71 0.36 25.88
C GLN A 705 15.13 1.71 25.49
N LEU A 706 15.82 2.82 25.80
CA LEU A 706 15.35 4.16 25.45
C LEU A 706 15.30 4.38 23.94
N SER A 707 16.25 3.83 23.17
CA SER A 707 16.22 3.83 21.71
C SER A 707 14.99 3.09 21.17
N ASN A 708 14.73 1.87 21.65
CA ASN A 708 13.57 1.09 21.24
C ASN A 708 12.24 1.80 21.55
N ILE A 709 12.12 2.35 22.76
CA ILE A 709 10.96 3.15 23.16
C ILE A 709 10.83 4.39 22.29
N GLY A 710 11.93 5.11 22.08
CA GLY A 710 12.00 6.32 21.26
C GLY A 710 11.54 6.06 19.82
N GLY A 711 11.98 4.96 19.21
CA GLY A 711 11.52 4.53 17.89
C GLY A 711 10.01 4.26 17.83
N HIS A 712 9.44 3.62 18.85
CA HIS A 712 7.99 3.42 18.93
C HIS A 712 7.19 4.71 19.10
N LEU A 713 7.79 5.73 19.72
CA LEU A 713 7.19 7.05 19.86
C LEU A 713 7.42 7.94 18.63
N GLY A 714 8.28 7.53 17.69
CA GLY A 714 8.61 8.25 16.46
C GLY A 714 9.76 9.24 16.60
N VAL A 715 10.59 9.13 17.65
CA VAL A 715 11.78 9.98 17.86
C VAL A 715 12.82 9.74 16.77
N ASP A 716 12.94 8.50 16.28
CA ASP A 716 13.82 8.10 15.17
C ASP A 716 13.53 8.84 13.86
N VAL A 717 12.29 9.27 13.63
CA VAL A 717 11.88 10.04 12.44
C VAL A 717 11.98 11.55 12.67
N LEU A 718 12.03 12.00 13.93
CA LEU A 718 12.03 13.42 14.30
C LEU A 718 13.40 13.93 14.74
N VAL A 719 14.32 13.05 15.11
CA VAL A 719 15.65 13.45 15.57
C VAL A 719 16.44 14.06 14.40
N ARG A 720 16.98 15.24 14.62
CA ARG A 720 17.89 15.93 13.71
C ARG A 720 19.31 15.57 14.14
N THR A 721 19.99 14.74 13.36
CA THR A 721 21.36 14.26 13.59
C THR A 721 22.09 14.15 12.24
N ALA A 722 23.42 14.14 12.25
CA ALA A 722 24.21 13.87 11.03
C ALA A 722 24.08 12.43 10.53
N GLU A 723 23.70 11.51 11.41
CA GLU A 723 23.63 10.07 11.15
C GLU A 723 22.38 9.70 10.33
N GLN A 724 22.54 8.88 9.29
CA GLN A 724 21.41 8.31 8.57
C GLN A 724 21.64 6.82 8.26
N PRO A 725 20.85 5.90 8.87
CA PRO A 725 19.81 6.14 9.89
C PRO A 725 20.39 6.63 11.24
N PRO A 726 19.57 7.28 12.11
CA PRO A 726 20.02 7.68 13.44
C PRO A 726 20.53 6.50 14.27
N SER A 727 21.64 6.68 15.00
CA SER A 727 22.13 5.65 15.92
C SER A 727 21.20 5.48 17.13
N SER A 728 21.30 4.32 17.78
CA SER A 728 20.53 4.08 19.02
C SER A 728 20.88 5.09 20.12
N THR A 729 22.13 5.53 20.18
CA THR A 729 22.57 6.56 21.11
C THR A 729 21.91 7.91 20.80
N SER A 730 21.89 8.34 19.54
CA SER A 730 21.20 9.57 19.10
C SER A 730 19.71 9.57 19.49
N ILE A 731 19.02 8.44 19.29
CA ILE A 731 17.60 8.31 19.65
C ILE A 731 17.42 8.34 21.17
N ALA A 732 18.24 7.60 21.92
CA ALA A 732 18.17 7.54 23.38
C ALA A 732 18.45 8.91 24.02
N ASP A 733 19.42 9.66 23.51
CA ASP A 733 19.76 10.99 24.00
C ASP A 733 18.71 12.04 23.65
N ALA A 734 18.17 12.01 22.42
CA ALA A 734 17.02 12.84 22.07
C ALA A 734 15.82 12.53 23.00
N PHE A 735 15.59 11.25 23.32
CA PHE A 735 14.55 10.85 24.25
C PHE A 735 14.81 11.35 25.67
N ARG A 736 16.06 11.32 26.17
CA ARG A 736 16.43 11.91 27.46
C ARG A 736 16.19 13.42 27.48
N ALA A 737 16.60 14.13 26.43
CA ALA A 737 16.40 15.57 26.32
C ALA A 737 14.92 15.98 26.42
N LEU A 738 13.99 15.13 25.94
CA LEU A 738 12.55 15.40 26.08
C LEU A 738 12.11 15.50 27.55
N PHE A 739 12.65 14.68 28.45
CA PHE A 739 12.30 14.73 29.88
C PHE A 739 12.66 16.07 30.53
N ALA A 740 13.67 16.77 30.02
CA ALA A 740 14.02 18.11 30.49
C ALA A 740 13.04 19.20 30.02
N VAL A 741 12.22 18.92 29.01
CA VAL A 741 11.40 19.93 28.32
C VAL A 741 9.90 19.76 28.57
N ILE A 742 9.41 18.53 28.74
CA ILE A 742 7.97 18.22 28.87
C ILE A 742 7.36 18.53 30.25
N GLY A 743 8.17 19.01 31.20
CA GLY A 743 7.73 19.31 32.57
C GLY A 743 7.64 18.07 33.47
N GLU A 744 7.84 18.26 34.76
CA GLU A 744 8.03 17.17 35.74
C GLU A 744 6.82 16.23 35.87
N GLN A 745 5.60 16.78 35.94
CA GLN A 745 4.38 15.98 36.04
C GLN A 745 4.16 15.10 34.82
N ARG A 746 4.45 15.63 33.62
CA ARG A 746 4.27 14.85 32.39
C ARG A 746 5.37 13.83 32.18
N ALA A 747 6.61 14.19 32.50
CA ALA A 747 7.73 13.26 32.60
C ALA A 747 7.41 12.07 33.49
N LYS A 748 6.84 12.31 34.68
CA LYS A 748 6.40 11.26 35.61
C LYS A 748 5.39 10.30 34.99
N VAL A 749 4.37 10.82 34.31
CA VAL A 749 3.37 10.00 33.61
C VAL A 749 4.03 9.18 32.49
N LEU A 750 4.92 9.78 31.70
CA LEU A 750 5.62 9.09 30.62
C LEU A 750 6.51 7.95 31.16
N VAL A 751 7.21 8.15 32.30
CA VAL A 751 7.97 7.08 32.96
C VAL A 751 7.04 5.92 33.32
N ILE A 752 5.91 6.19 33.97
CA ILE A 752 4.98 5.16 34.46
C ILE A 752 4.28 4.42 33.32
N ASP A 753 3.92 5.11 32.25
CA ASP A 753 3.12 4.55 31.16
C ASP A 753 3.97 3.88 30.08
N VAL A 754 5.26 4.22 29.99
CA VAL A 754 6.12 3.77 28.88
C VAL A 754 7.37 3.04 29.34
N ILE A 755 8.04 3.52 30.40
CA ILE A 755 9.32 2.96 30.87
C ILE A 755 9.10 1.85 31.89
N ILE A 756 8.35 2.11 32.96
CA ILE A 756 8.07 1.11 34.00
C ILE A 756 7.41 -0.17 33.44
N PRO A 757 6.51 -0.14 32.43
CA PRO A 757 5.96 -1.36 31.84
C PRO A 757 7.01 -2.28 31.21
N GLN A 758 8.20 -1.77 30.86
CA GLN A 758 9.30 -2.60 30.37
C GLN A 758 9.84 -3.56 31.45
N LEU A 759 9.50 -3.36 32.74
CA LEU A 759 9.74 -4.34 33.80
C LEU A 759 9.17 -5.72 33.45
N ILE A 760 8.14 -5.79 32.61
CA ILE A 760 7.54 -7.05 32.15
C ILE A 760 8.55 -7.89 31.36
N ASP A 761 9.44 -7.25 30.61
CA ASP A 761 10.43 -7.94 29.77
C ASP A 761 11.77 -8.15 30.46
N ILE A 762 11.98 -7.51 31.62
CA ILE A 762 13.12 -7.72 32.50
C ILE A 762 13.01 -9.07 33.22
N ASN A 763 14.12 -9.82 33.26
CA ASN A 763 14.26 -10.97 34.13
C ASN A 763 15.08 -10.57 35.35
N PHE A 764 14.41 -10.35 36.49
CA PHE A 764 15.05 -9.89 37.73
C PHE A 764 16.21 -10.77 38.20
N ALA A 765 16.18 -12.08 37.93
CA ALA A 765 17.26 -13.00 38.29
C ALA A 765 18.57 -12.77 37.49
N ASP A 766 18.47 -12.07 36.35
CA ASP A 766 19.59 -11.81 35.43
C ASP A 766 20.13 -10.38 35.54
N VAL A 767 19.40 -9.47 36.21
CA VAL A 767 19.74 -8.04 36.28
C VAL A 767 20.94 -7.79 37.19
N TYR A 768 21.03 -8.54 38.29
CA TYR A 768 22.08 -8.39 39.28
C TYR A 768 22.73 -9.76 39.57
N PRO A 769 23.62 -10.23 38.68
CA PRO A 769 24.16 -11.58 38.74
C PRO A 769 25.30 -11.69 39.74
N LEU A 770 24.96 -11.87 41.03
CA LEU A 770 25.93 -12.17 42.09
C LEU A 770 26.76 -13.42 41.74
N ARG A 771 28.06 -13.40 42.04
CA ARG A 771 28.94 -14.57 41.87
C ARG A 771 28.63 -15.70 42.85
N GLU A 772 28.32 -15.35 44.10
CA GLU A 772 28.01 -16.33 45.16
C GLU A 772 26.61 -16.11 45.75
N PRO A 773 25.52 -16.29 44.98
CA PRO A 773 24.18 -15.98 45.47
C PRO A 773 23.75 -16.87 46.65
N LEU A 774 24.27 -18.10 46.74
CA LEU A 774 24.00 -18.98 47.88
C LEU A 774 24.63 -18.44 49.17
N ALA A 775 25.86 -17.94 49.11
CA ALA A 775 26.54 -17.36 50.27
C ALA A 775 25.83 -16.08 50.74
N VAL A 776 25.45 -15.20 49.81
CA VAL A 776 24.66 -14.00 50.11
C VAL A 776 23.30 -14.36 50.72
N LEU A 777 22.58 -15.33 50.16
CA LEU A 777 21.31 -15.81 50.71
C LEU A 777 21.48 -16.38 52.12
N THR A 778 22.57 -17.13 52.33
CA THR A 778 22.90 -17.76 53.62
C THR A 778 23.14 -16.69 54.69
N ASP A 779 23.94 -15.67 54.40
CA ASP A 779 24.22 -14.57 55.32
C ASP A 779 22.95 -13.79 55.69
N LEU A 780 22.10 -13.50 54.70
CA LEU A 780 20.85 -12.78 54.92
C LEU A 780 19.88 -13.58 55.80
N LEU A 781 19.71 -14.88 55.53
CA LEU A 781 18.86 -15.76 56.32
C LEU A 781 19.42 -16.02 57.72
N ALA A 782 20.74 -16.11 57.87
CA ALA A 782 21.41 -16.25 59.16
C ALA A 782 21.18 -15.02 60.05
N LYS A 783 21.20 -13.81 59.48
CA LYS A 783 20.80 -12.58 60.21
C LYS A 783 19.33 -12.57 60.61
N GLU A 784 18.46 -13.27 59.89
CA GLU A 784 17.06 -13.49 60.26
C GLU A 784 16.85 -14.67 61.25
N GLY A 785 17.93 -15.27 61.74
CA GLY A 785 17.91 -16.31 62.78
C GLY A 785 17.91 -17.75 62.27
N ALA A 786 18.14 -17.99 60.97
CA ALA A 786 18.32 -19.34 60.43
C ALA A 786 19.61 -19.98 60.97
N LYS A 787 19.54 -21.26 61.35
CA LYS A 787 20.69 -22.01 61.89
C LYS A 787 21.39 -22.84 60.81
N GLU A 788 20.63 -23.37 59.85
CA GLU A 788 21.14 -24.26 58.81
C GLU A 788 20.49 -23.92 57.46
N ILE A 789 21.32 -23.61 56.46
CA ILE A 789 20.90 -23.39 55.07
C ILE A 789 21.62 -24.41 54.19
N GLU A 790 20.87 -25.27 53.51
CA GLU A 790 21.44 -26.31 52.65
C GLU A 790 20.67 -26.50 51.34
N PRO A 791 21.35 -26.66 50.19
CA PRO A 791 20.72 -27.06 48.95
C PRO A 791 20.45 -28.57 48.92
N ARG A 792 19.26 -28.97 48.48
CA ARG A 792 18.88 -30.37 48.27
C ARG A 792 18.36 -30.60 46.85
N LEU A 793 18.82 -31.68 46.22
CA LEU A 793 18.27 -32.13 44.94
C LEU A 793 16.84 -32.64 45.15
N LEU A 794 15.86 -32.00 44.51
CA LEU A 794 14.45 -32.40 44.58
C LEU A 794 14.09 -33.40 43.48
N ARG A 795 14.60 -33.16 42.27
CA ARG A 795 14.31 -33.99 41.08
C ARG A 795 15.44 -33.88 40.08
N SER A 796 15.74 -34.96 39.36
CA SER A 796 16.57 -34.94 38.16
C SER A 796 15.88 -35.67 37.01
N ALA A 797 16.13 -35.23 35.79
CA ALA A 797 15.60 -35.85 34.57
C ALA A 797 16.64 -35.79 33.46
N GLY A 798 16.72 -36.86 32.65
CA GLY A 798 17.60 -36.89 31.48
C GLY A 798 19.09 -36.75 31.81
N THR A 799 19.55 -37.30 32.95
CA THR A 799 20.94 -37.17 33.45
C THR A 799 22.01 -37.68 32.49
N VAL A 800 21.66 -38.61 31.60
CA VAL A 800 22.51 -39.16 30.52
C VAL A 800 22.24 -38.53 29.14
N SER A 801 21.33 -37.56 29.05
CA SER A 801 21.04 -36.85 27.81
C SER A 801 22.00 -35.69 27.61
N ALA A 802 22.05 -35.14 26.40
CA ALA A 802 22.78 -33.90 26.13
C ALA A 802 22.17 -32.65 26.83
N GLN A 803 21.04 -32.81 27.53
CA GLN A 803 20.30 -31.74 28.19
C GLN A 803 19.72 -32.21 29.54
N PRO A 804 20.58 -32.57 30.51
CA PRO A 804 20.10 -32.94 31.83
C PRO A 804 19.39 -31.75 32.50
N VAL A 805 18.39 -32.05 33.33
CA VAL A 805 17.68 -31.05 34.12
C VAL A 805 17.69 -31.50 35.58
N TYR A 806 18.30 -30.69 36.43
CA TYR A 806 18.32 -30.83 37.89
C TYR A 806 17.41 -29.76 38.48
N VAL A 807 16.56 -30.14 39.44
CA VAL A 807 15.72 -29.22 40.21
C VAL A 807 16.20 -29.26 41.65
N VAL A 808 16.71 -28.13 42.13
CA VAL A 808 17.26 -27.99 43.49
C VAL A 808 16.37 -27.05 44.29
N GLY A 809 16.17 -27.37 45.56
CA GLY A 809 15.55 -26.49 46.56
C GLY A 809 16.54 -26.16 47.67
N ILE A 810 16.56 -24.92 48.12
CA ILE A 810 17.34 -24.47 49.27
C ILE A 810 16.43 -24.51 50.49
N TYR A 811 16.87 -25.25 51.51
CA TYR A 811 16.13 -25.44 52.75
C TYR A 811 16.71 -24.57 53.85
N LYS A 812 15.83 -23.87 54.56
CA LYS A 812 16.08 -23.23 55.86
C LYS A 812 15.64 -24.18 56.97
N ASP A 813 16.54 -24.42 57.92
CA ASP A 813 16.33 -25.24 59.12
C ASP A 813 15.66 -26.60 58.80
N LYS A 814 16.14 -27.23 57.73
CA LYS A 814 15.74 -28.56 57.22
C LYS A 814 14.28 -28.74 56.76
N SER A 815 13.41 -27.74 56.96
CA SER A 815 11.95 -27.89 56.83
C SER A 815 11.29 -26.92 55.86
N GLU A 816 11.84 -25.72 55.68
CA GLU A 816 11.25 -24.67 54.83
C GLU A 816 12.05 -24.48 53.55
N ILE A 817 11.41 -24.55 52.37
CA ILE A 817 12.07 -24.23 51.09
C ILE A 817 12.01 -22.73 50.86
N VAL A 818 13.17 -22.07 50.92
CA VAL A 818 13.29 -20.61 50.70
C VAL A 818 13.54 -20.25 49.23
N GLY A 819 14.03 -21.19 48.42
CA GLY A 819 14.20 -21.03 46.98
C GLY A 819 14.24 -22.38 46.26
N GLN A 820 13.78 -22.44 45.03
CA GLN A 820 13.70 -23.62 44.19
C GLN A 820 13.83 -23.24 42.72
N SER A 821 14.75 -23.88 42.00
CA SER A 821 14.89 -23.66 40.56
C SER A 821 15.47 -24.87 39.83
N ALA A 822 15.46 -24.79 38.50
CA ALA A 822 15.99 -25.82 37.62
C ALA A 822 17.28 -25.34 36.93
N GLY A 823 18.23 -26.25 36.73
CA GLY A 823 19.50 -26.01 36.05
C GLY A 823 20.00 -27.24 35.29
N GLU A 824 20.92 -27.02 34.35
CA GLU A 824 21.51 -28.10 33.55
C GLU A 824 22.63 -28.86 34.26
N THR A 825 23.24 -28.26 35.28
CA THR A 825 24.12 -28.96 36.24
C THR A 825 23.58 -28.75 37.65
N LEU A 826 24.06 -29.55 38.60
CA LEU A 826 23.71 -29.38 40.01
C LEU A 826 24.12 -27.98 40.50
N GLU A 827 25.32 -27.53 40.15
CA GLU A 827 25.83 -26.19 40.51
C GLU A 827 24.96 -25.06 39.96
N ILE A 828 24.54 -25.15 38.69
CA ILE A 828 23.64 -24.16 38.08
C ILE A 828 22.26 -24.20 38.74
N ALA A 829 21.74 -25.38 39.07
CA ALA A 829 20.45 -25.51 39.73
C ALA A 829 20.49 -24.92 41.16
N VAL A 830 21.60 -25.12 41.88
CA VAL A 830 21.85 -24.51 43.20
C VAL A 830 21.92 -22.98 43.07
N ASP A 831 22.73 -22.46 42.14
CA ASP A 831 22.87 -21.03 41.88
C ASP A 831 21.52 -20.37 41.54
N MET A 832 20.74 -21.00 40.66
CA MET A 832 19.43 -20.49 40.28
C MET A 832 18.39 -20.59 41.41
N ALA A 833 18.45 -21.62 42.24
CA ALA A 833 17.61 -21.73 43.42
C ALA A 833 17.96 -20.64 44.45
N ALA A 834 19.25 -20.30 44.59
CA ALA A 834 19.71 -19.23 45.47
C ALA A 834 19.26 -17.85 44.98
N ARG A 835 19.38 -17.58 43.67
CA ARG A 835 18.86 -16.35 43.07
C ARG A 835 17.35 -16.23 43.24
N GLU A 836 16.60 -17.32 43.06
CA GLU A 836 15.16 -17.33 43.28
C GLU A 836 14.81 -17.07 44.76
N GLY A 837 15.57 -17.64 45.70
CA GLY A 837 15.44 -17.37 47.13
C GLY A 837 15.74 -15.91 47.50
N LEU A 838 16.79 -15.32 46.93
CA LEU A 838 17.09 -13.89 47.10
C LEU A 838 15.96 -13.00 46.58
N LEU A 839 15.43 -13.29 45.38
CA LEU A 839 14.29 -12.56 44.83
C LEU A 839 13.06 -12.66 45.74
N ARG A 840 12.77 -13.84 46.30
CA ARG A 840 11.69 -14.02 47.28
C ARG A 840 11.90 -13.18 48.54
N LEU A 841 13.12 -13.21 49.10
CA LEU A 841 13.49 -12.43 50.28
C LEU A 841 13.37 -10.92 50.02
N TRP A 842 13.69 -10.47 48.81
CA TRP A 842 13.51 -9.08 48.37
C TRP A 842 12.06 -8.73 47.97
N GLY A 843 11.11 -9.65 48.16
CA GLY A 843 9.69 -9.43 47.88
C GLY A 843 9.31 -9.46 46.39
N ILE A 844 10.19 -9.97 45.52
CA ILE A 844 10.00 -10.14 44.07
C ILE A 844 9.41 -11.53 43.83
N ILE A 845 8.13 -11.65 44.16
CA ILE A 845 7.36 -12.89 44.01
C ILE A 845 6.30 -12.74 42.91
N THR A 846 5.76 -13.86 42.43
CA THR A 846 4.75 -13.88 41.35
C THR A 846 3.47 -13.11 41.69
N GLU A 847 3.18 -12.93 42.97
CA GLU A 847 2.02 -12.20 43.50
C GLU A 847 2.25 -10.69 43.64
N ARG A 848 3.50 -10.21 43.49
CA ARG A 848 3.82 -8.79 43.56
C ARG A 848 3.14 -8.05 42.41
N VAL A 849 2.35 -7.03 42.74
CA VAL A 849 1.67 -6.18 41.76
C VAL A 849 2.41 -4.86 41.63
N PHE A 850 2.84 -4.53 40.42
CA PHE A 850 3.29 -3.19 40.06
C PHE A 850 2.08 -2.38 39.58
N PHE A 851 1.96 -1.13 40.03
CA PHE A 851 0.85 -0.25 39.66
C PHE A 851 1.24 0.60 38.45
N PHE A 852 0.31 0.79 37.51
CA PHE A 852 0.50 1.58 36.30
C PHE A 852 -0.63 2.59 36.12
N GLY A 853 -0.45 3.58 35.25
CA GLY A 853 -1.45 4.59 34.91
C GLY A 853 -1.67 5.66 35.98
N GLN A 854 -2.83 6.32 35.92
CA GLN A 854 -3.12 7.57 36.64
C GLN A 854 -2.95 7.47 38.17
N ARG A 855 -3.36 6.35 38.78
CA ARG A 855 -3.18 6.09 40.22
C ARG A 855 -1.72 5.94 40.65
N ALA A 856 -0.86 5.39 39.79
CA ALA A 856 0.57 5.33 40.05
C ALA A 856 1.22 6.70 39.87
N ALA A 857 0.72 7.52 38.94
CA ALA A 857 1.18 8.89 38.72
C ALA A 857 0.82 9.85 39.86
N GLU A 858 -0.24 9.56 40.61
CA GLU A 858 -0.66 10.32 41.80
C GLU A 858 0.11 9.93 43.08
N ALA A 859 0.88 8.83 43.06
CA ALA A 859 1.67 8.41 44.22
C ALA A 859 2.77 9.43 44.55
N PRO A 860 3.00 9.76 45.84
CA PRO A 860 3.99 10.75 46.23
C PRO A 860 5.40 10.15 46.20
N PHE A 861 6.04 10.14 45.01
CA PHE A 861 7.44 9.71 44.85
C PHE A 861 8.41 10.56 45.68
N GLU A 862 8.08 11.84 45.89
CA GLU A 862 8.91 12.82 46.61
C GLU A 862 9.16 12.48 48.08
N LYS A 863 8.33 11.63 48.70
CA LYS A 863 8.46 11.28 50.14
C LYS A 863 9.32 10.04 50.42
N ILE A 864 9.78 9.33 49.39
CA ILE A 864 10.53 8.06 49.53
C ILE A 864 11.85 8.17 48.76
N ALA A 865 12.74 9.06 49.23
CA ALA A 865 14.09 9.21 48.70
C ALA A 865 15.15 8.39 49.45
N LYS A 866 14.77 7.71 50.54
CA LYS A 866 15.73 6.96 51.35
C LYS A 866 16.21 5.73 50.58
N GLU A 867 17.51 5.61 50.41
CA GLU A 867 18.16 4.42 49.86
C GLU A 867 17.80 3.19 50.71
N ASN A 868 17.66 2.06 50.02
CA ASN A 868 17.53 0.78 50.67
C ASN A 868 18.85 0.39 51.37
N TYR A 869 18.85 -0.75 52.06
CA TYR A 869 20.08 -1.22 52.69
C TYR A 869 21.10 -1.68 51.63
N LEU A 870 22.39 -1.60 51.96
CA LEU A 870 23.46 -2.15 51.13
C LEU A 870 23.77 -3.59 51.56
N LEU A 871 24.10 -4.45 50.59
CA LEU A 871 24.44 -5.85 50.90
C LEU A 871 25.63 -5.97 51.85
N LYS A 872 26.63 -5.08 51.71
CA LYS A 872 27.82 -5.05 52.58
C LYS A 872 27.49 -4.84 54.07
N ASP A 873 26.35 -4.21 54.38
CA ASP A 873 25.92 -3.97 55.76
C ASP A 873 25.22 -5.21 56.35
N ARG A 874 24.74 -6.11 55.49
CA ARG A 874 23.95 -7.29 55.86
C ARG A 874 24.70 -8.62 55.66
N CYS A 875 25.72 -8.68 54.83
CA CYS A 875 26.53 -9.89 54.63
C CYS A 875 27.82 -9.89 55.46
N ASN A 876 28.47 -11.06 55.56
CA ASN A 876 29.77 -11.18 56.20
C ASN A 876 30.86 -10.52 55.34
N PRO A 877 31.92 -9.94 55.94
CA PRO A 877 33.02 -9.32 55.18
C PRO A 877 33.77 -10.27 54.25
N SER A 878 33.69 -11.58 54.49
CA SER A 878 34.31 -12.64 53.69
C SER A 878 33.50 -13.07 52.46
N THR A 879 32.23 -12.64 52.35
CA THR A 879 31.32 -13.07 51.28
C THR A 879 31.56 -12.25 50.01
N ASP A 880 31.73 -12.92 48.85
CA ASP A 880 31.94 -12.22 47.59
C ASP A 880 30.63 -11.57 47.08
N LEU A 881 30.56 -10.25 47.21
CA LEU A 881 29.43 -9.44 46.74
C LEU A 881 29.60 -8.95 45.30
N SER A 882 30.66 -9.37 44.59
CA SER A 882 30.89 -8.95 43.21
C SER A 882 29.89 -9.59 42.25
N VAL A 883 29.59 -8.87 41.17
CA VAL A 883 28.74 -9.34 40.08
C VAL A 883 29.56 -9.97 38.97
N GLU A 884 29.01 -10.95 38.29
CA GLU A 884 29.62 -11.49 37.08
C GLU A 884 29.62 -10.47 35.94
N PRO A 885 30.71 -10.36 35.17
CA PRO A 885 30.73 -9.52 33.99
C PRO A 885 29.70 -10.03 32.98
N LEU A 886 28.76 -9.17 32.62
CA LEU A 886 27.82 -9.39 31.51
C LEU A 886 28.63 -9.48 30.22
N ALA A 887 28.94 -10.70 29.77
CA ALA A 887 29.59 -10.91 28.48
C ALA A 887 28.65 -10.45 27.35
N ASN A 888 28.90 -9.26 26.81
CA ASN A 888 28.28 -8.75 25.58
C ASN A 888 28.85 -9.50 24.37
N THR A 889 28.47 -10.77 24.21
CA THR A 889 28.75 -11.52 22.98
C THR A 889 27.48 -11.58 22.15
N GLU A 890 27.54 -10.99 20.95
CA GLU A 890 26.49 -11.10 19.94
C GLU A 890 26.17 -12.59 19.68
N PRO A 891 24.90 -12.92 19.39
CA PRO A 891 24.51 -14.31 19.18
C PRO A 891 25.17 -14.87 17.91
N LEU A 892 26.02 -15.89 18.08
CA LEU A 892 26.49 -16.73 16.97
C LEU A 892 25.31 -17.46 16.32
N ASN A 893 25.37 -17.60 14.99
CA ASN A 893 24.42 -18.33 14.17
C ASN A 893 24.24 -19.77 14.69
N VAL A 894 22.99 -20.24 14.79
CA VAL A 894 22.62 -21.60 15.24
C VAL A 894 23.37 -22.71 14.48
N ILE A 895 23.64 -22.51 13.19
CA ILE A 895 24.37 -23.45 12.34
C ILE A 895 25.87 -23.46 12.72
N GLU A 896 26.46 -22.31 13.03
CA GLU A 896 27.87 -22.23 13.44
C GLU A 896 28.09 -22.79 14.85
N VAL A 897 27.14 -22.58 15.78
CA VAL A 897 27.22 -23.12 17.16
C VAL A 897 27.10 -24.64 17.17
N ALA A 898 26.17 -25.19 16.38
CA ALA A 898 25.98 -26.63 16.28
C ALA A 898 27.18 -27.36 15.64
N MET A 899 27.84 -26.73 14.66
CA MET A 899 29.00 -27.32 13.96
C MET A 899 30.32 -27.15 14.72
N ARG A 900 30.50 -26.06 15.48
CA ARG A 900 31.78 -25.73 16.12
C ARG A 900 31.92 -26.25 17.57
N TYR A 901 30.80 -26.52 18.25
CA TYR A 901 30.80 -26.83 19.70
C TYR A 901 30.03 -28.10 20.10
N ARG A 902 29.82 -29.05 19.17
CA ARG A 902 29.14 -30.33 19.45
C ARG A 902 29.70 -31.07 20.67
N GLU A 903 30.98 -30.89 20.99
CA GLU A 903 31.68 -31.53 22.11
C GLU A 903 32.15 -30.55 23.20
N ARG A 904 31.82 -29.25 23.11
CA ARG A 904 32.38 -28.19 23.98
C ARG A 904 31.35 -27.14 24.43
N VAL A 905 30.12 -27.52 24.73
CA VAL A 905 29.23 -26.64 25.51
C VAL A 905 29.54 -26.88 26.99
N GLU A 906 30.58 -26.22 27.50
CA GLU A 906 30.79 -26.18 28.94
C GLU A 906 29.65 -25.38 29.59
N ALA A 907 28.98 -26.00 30.55
CA ALA A 907 27.93 -25.36 31.31
C ALA A 907 28.57 -24.34 32.26
N ILE A 908 28.58 -23.07 31.86
CA ILE A 908 29.17 -21.99 32.67
C ILE A 908 28.24 -21.72 33.87
N VAL A 909 28.75 -21.84 35.09
CA VAL A 909 28.06 -21.46 36.34
C VAL A 909 27.82 -19.94 36.34
N GLY A 910 26.68 -19.48 36.86
CA GLY A 910 26.36 -18.04 36.99
C GLY A 910 25.53 -17.40 35.86
N ARG A 911 25.45 -18.01 34.67
CA ARG A 911 24.45 -17.62 33.64
C ARG A 911 23.12 -18.32 33.88
N SER A 912 21.98 -17.61 33.89
CA SER A 912 20.69 -18.30 34.04
C SER A 912 20.41 -19.29 32.90
N TYR A 913 19.81 -20.42 33.28
CA TYR A 913 19.35 -21.44 32.35
C TYR A 913 18.41 -20.87 31.28
N THR A 914 17.55 -19.91 31.67
CA THR A 914 16.62 -19.22 30.77
C THR A 914 17.32 -18.37 29.71
N LYS A 915 18.38 -17.63 30.06
CA LYS A 915 19.15 -16.80 29.12
C LYS A 915 19.87 -17.67 28.09
N ARG A 916 20.45 -18.81 28.52
CA ARG A 916 21.09 -19.78 27.61
C ARG A 916 20.13 -20.43 26.62
N LEU A 917 18.90 -20.76 27.04
CA LEU A 917 17.88 -21.30 26.13
C LEU A 917 17.37 -20.27 25.11
N ARG A 918 17.33 -18.97 25.46
CA ARG A 918 16.99 -17.91 24.50
C ARG A 918 17.96 -17.81 23.33
N HIS A 919 19.24 -18.16 23.52
CA HIS A 919 20.23 -18.19 22.44
C HIS A 919 20.07 -19.39 21.48
N LYS A 920 19.42 -20.48 21.91
CA LYS A 920 19.24 -21.70 21.10
C LYS A 920 17.98 -21.72 20.23
N PHE A 921 17.01 -20.85 20.48
CA PHE A 921 15.75 -20.78 19.73
C PHE A 921 15.48 -19.35 19.25
N SER A 922 15.41 -19.17 17.93
CA SER A 922 15.08 -17.87 17.33
C SER A 922 13.67 -17.40 17.71
N ARG A 923 13.43 -16.10 17.50
CA ARG A 923 12.12 -15.44 17.67
C ARG A 923 11.08 -16.07 16.73
N GLY A 924 10.46 -17.20 17.10
CA GLY A 924 9.38 -17.78 16.30
C GLY A 924 8.83 -19.15 16.72
N SER A 925 9.55 -19.97 17.48
CA SER A 925 9.07 -21.32 17.82
C SER A 925 8.30 -21.39 19.14
N LEU A 926 7.43 -22.42 19.23
CA LEU A 926 6.39 -22.68 20.25
C LEU A 926 6.77 -22.57 21.75
N ALA A 927 8.03 -22.32 22.10
CA ALA A 927 8.55 -22.38 23.46
C ALA A 927 8.29 -21.13 24.35
N LYS A 928 7.72 -20.04 23.81
CA LYS A 928 7.41 -18.83 24.60
C LYS A 928 6.35 -19.03 25.71
N ARG A 929 5.56 -20.12 25.69
CA ARG A 929 4.44 -20.31 26.63
C ARG A 929 4.77 -21.08 27.90
N SER A 930 5.75 -21.98 27.89
CA SER A 930 6.01 -22.90 29.00
C SER A 930 6.98 -22.36 30.06
N PHE A 931 7.99 -21.57 29.68
CA PHE A 931 8.97 -21.01 30.63
C PHE A 931 8.57 -19.65 31.25
N ARG A 932 7.42 -19.09 30.87
CA ARG A 932 6.91 -17.81 31.41
C ARG A 932 6.56 -17.85 32.91
N TYR A 933 6.59 -19.02 33.55
CA TYR A 933 6.07 -19.24 34.90
C TYR A 933 7.11 -19.29 36.02
N LEU A 934 8.42 -19.17 35.72
CA LEU A 934 9.47 -19.25 36.74
C LEU A 934 9.82 -17.85 37.30
N VAL A 935 8.86 -17.24 38.01
CA VAL A 935 9.02 -15.94 38.71
C VAL A 935 8.96 -14.71 37.79
N LYS A 936 7.76 -14.43 37.27
CA LYS A 936 7.39 -13.08 36.82
C LYS A 936 6.24 -12.54 37.69
N PRO A 937 6.27 -11.27 38.12
CA PRO A 937 5.15 -10.65 38.82
C PRO A 937 3.90 -10.59 37.93
N LYS A 938 2.71 -10.82 38.51
CA LYS A 938 1.42 -10.68 37.81
C LYS A 938 1.09 -9.20 37.61
N VAL A 939 0.85 -8.81 36.37
CA VAL A 939 0.43 -7.46 35.98
C VAL A 939 -1.08 -7.38 36.02
N TYR A 940 -1.63 -6.40 36.75
CA TYR A 940 -3.04 -6.05 36.71
C TYR A 940 -3.20 -4.62 36.20
N THR A 941 -4.07 -4.43 35.22
CA THR A 941 -4.64 -3.12 34.89
C THR A 941 -5.91 -2.97 35.72
N VAL A 942 -5.95 -2.04 36.66
CA VAL A 942 -7.19 -1.71 37.37
C VAL A 942 -7.91 -0.66 36.52
N SER A 943 -9.09 -1.03 36.04
CA SER A 943 -10.04 -0.18 35.31
C SER A 943 -10.49 1.02 36.11
#